data_AF-A0A0D2DXQ6-F1
#
_entry.id   AF-A0A0D2DXQ6-F1
#
_cell.length_a   1.000
_cell.length_b   1.000
_cell.length_c   1.000
_cell.angle_alpha   90.00
_cell.angle_beta   90.00
_cell.angle_gamma   90.00
#
_symmetry.space_group_name_H-M   'P 1'
#
loop_
_entity.id
_entity.type
_entity.pdbx_description
1 polymer ?
#
loop_
_entity_poly.entity_id
_entity_poly.type
_entity_poly.pdbx_seq_one_letter_code
_entity_poly.pdbx_strand_id
1 'polypeptide(L)'
;MDKSEIKKAADHTYGESIARVVWAAHILSYLTGEQSHAETLQSETGDEDEDDSDGSESDAETDKWSDLTSADKHIRSKFLDCVAELLSPENGWDHVVAVGLLECEDFIEIDVARNDGFHAVKSQQGGSTRAEGAGLQYIEHLREYLSSILDQDLCEQSAMSSSWFEPIAIGFNCKRIDYWLRVARRCILCEHPFKAPNEKLGPGFKEAVKTWTNMEELLRHTSSSGLAVSKEEIVRCAYECISSMEVHDLLETSCRDKVGPKLWRALRSIARPVSNCRLLARIASHVVQLRTVKVCPIPSGPETILTPEYLIDITDALDRLVSVSLAGPALKRVTSFRKRFKQACARPLRSHAEVQLFLHYEDGLCRAPSIDYFGCSKKSCFLCEGFLRALPLPISTRGRHGICYRAWGVPFSKSDKVVIALEELGNNLASRIEKYLKGQLRSSILNQVPQSAFVSGLSSSSSEELRWKKEMVDSVKEDQKSRQKERRILDGRVSTTKPATTFAEAFETYESCVMCNSSPAKLCARCKACHYCSRDCQRSDWPCHKLLCKDMSSQAPRPSLAHKRAILFPQNEAKPFLVWVLCSRNVDSQNEDDERQVEYETAGIQPLLGMDKPIFGTVPIERNCKRARNLGSRRLTLTFRDAFLKDGSTINRGILNSVKLSGTVHHSWCGPVVAMRETLNGRYEDITLDDFRHEDITLDDFRHVIDYFVTYNKSETPEITAPLDHKCTGRTIRGVKICCYGENKLHGAEPYIPVEVEEMHPARSLLSVDRNISPISKLLESPLRLWRFAESQTWVDTPGWNYNMSPEGNQDAALLMTETDLGNEFWGWAPLSWNIDIGNVLVIRADGTDLYVDELRLMCYFIRRKLRPKFEDALGMTSVLRTRSEVLNFINRENLEKCKAEMAKDLSSYL
;
A
#
# COMPACT_ATOMS: atom_id res chain seq x y z
N MET A 1 -1.67 -43.93 32.54
CA MET A 1 -0.37 -43.90 31.86
C MET A 1 0.66 -43.36 32.84
N ASP A 2 1.79 -44.05 32.96
CA ASP A 2 2.87 -43.64 33.86
C ASP A 2 3.48 -42.31 33.38
N LYS A 3 3.93 -41.44 34.31
CA LYS A 3 4.56 -40.15 33.97
C LYS A 3 5.82 -40.34 33.11
N SER A 4 6.46 -41.51 33.23
CA SER A 4 7.60 -41.91 32.41
C SER A 4 7.22 -42.20 30.95
N GLU A 5 6.03 -42.76 30.70
CA GLU A 5 5.53 -43.06 29.36
C GLU A 5 5.04 -41.81 28.62
N ILE A 6 4.36 -40.90 29.33
CA ILE A 6 3.90 -39.61 28.77
C ILE A 6 5.09 -38.75 28.35
N LYS A 7 6.15 -38.71 29.17
CA LYS A 7 7.38 -37.98 28.84
C LYS A 7 8.09 -38.57 27.61
N LYS A 8 8.22 -39.90 27.54
CA LYS A 8 8.80 -40.58 26.37
C LYS A 8 8.00 -40.34 25.09
N ALA A 9 6.66 -40.30 25.18
CA ALA A 9 5.81 -40.00 24.05
C ALA A 9 5.98 -38.56 23.55
N ALA A 10 6.01 -37.58 24.46
CA ALA A 10 6.24 -36.17 24.11
C ALA A 10 7.64 -35.93 23.52
N ASP A 11 8.67 -36.55 24.10
CA ASP A 11 10.05 -36.47 23.58
C ASP A 11 10.14 -37.06 22.16
N HIS A 12 9.42 -38.16 21.90
CA HIS A 12 9.33 -38.77 20.57
C HIS A 12 8.58 -37.89 19.56
N THR A 13 7.43 -37.32 19.93
CA THR A 13 6.66 -36.44 19.04
C THR A 13 7.45 -35.19 18.65
N TYR A 14 8.14 -34.57 19.60
CA TYR A 14 9.04 -33.46 19.34
C TYR A 14 10.19 -33.88 18.40
N GLY A 15 10.87 -34.99 18.72
CA GLY A 15 12.01 -35.50 17.97
C GLY A 15 11.68 -35.79 16.51
N GLU A 16 10.51 -36.38 16.27
CA GLU A 16 10.01 -36.64 14.92
C GLU A 16 9.68 -35.34 14.16
N SER A 17 9.05 -34.37 14.84
CA SER A 17 8.67 -33.08 14.24
C SER A 17 9.88 -32.26 13.77
N ILE A 18 10.90 -32.11 14.62
CA ILE A 18 12.13 -31.41 14.23
C ILE A 18 12.90 -32.17 13.15
N ALA A 19 12.95 -33.50 13.23
CA ALA A 19 13.61 -34.32 12.22
C ALA A 19 12.96 -34.15 10.83
N ARG A 20 11.63 -34.13 10.76
CA ARG A 20 10.88 -33.87 9.51
C ARG A 20 11.28 -32.54 8.87
N VAL A 21 11.38 -31.46 9.66
CA VAL A 21 11.79 -30.13 9.16
C VAL A 21 13.24 -30.16 8.62
N VAL A 22 14.16 -30.76 9.37
CA VAL A 22 15.58 -30.86 8.99
C VAL A 22 15.76 -31.67 7.71
N TRP A 23 15.14 -32.85 7.63
CA TRP A 23 15.16 -33.68 6.43
C TRP A 23 14.62 -32.89 5.23
N ALA A 24 13.50 -32.21 5.41
CA ALA A 24 12.86 -31.47 4.33
C ALA A 24 13.69 -30.27 3.86
N ALA A 25 14.33 -29.53 4.77
CA ALA A 25 15.21 -28.41 4.43
C ALA A 25 16.42 -28.86 3.59
N HIS A 26 17.06 -29.98 3.97
CA HIS A 26 18.16 -30.56 3.19
C HIS A 26 17.71 -31.06 1.81
N ILE A 27 16.59 -31.79 1.75
CA ILE A 27 16.05 -32.32 0.49
C ILE A 27 15.67 -31.17 -0.45
N LEU A 28 15.01 -30.13 0.05
CA LEU A 28 14.68 -28.94 -0.75
C LEU A 28 15.94 -28.26 -1.30
N SER A 29 16.97 -28.08 -0.49
CA SER A 29 18.25 -27.50 -0.93
C SER A 29 18.91 -28.32 -2.04
N TYR A 30 18.87 -29.66 -1.97
CA TYR A 30 19.41 -30.53 -3.02
C TYR A 30 18.58 -30.51 -4.30
N LEU A 31 17.27 -30.30 -4.18
CA LEU A 31 16.38 -30.16 -5.33
C LEU A 31 16.58 -28.81 -6.02
N THR A 32 16.76 -27.73 -5.28
CA THR A 32 16.84 -26.35 -5.82
C THR A 32 18.26 -25.86 -6.10
N GLY A 33 19.30 -26.59 -5.69
CA GLY A 33 20.69 -26.18 -5.94
C GLY A 33 21.09 -24.90 -5.21
N GLU A 34 20.58 -24.69 -3.99
CA GLU A 34 20.83 -23.52 -3.12
C GLU A 34 20.18 -22.18 -3.57
N GLN A 35 19.28 -22.20 -4.56
CA GLN A 35 18.46 -21.04 -4.93
C GLN A 35 17.55 -20.58 -3.77
N SER A 36 17.30 -19.27 -3.66
CA SER A 36 16.35 -18.72 -2.69
C SER A 36 14.97 -19.38 -2.85
N HIS A 37 14.39 -19.82 -1.74
CA HIS A 37 13.07 -20.46 -1.63
C HIS A 37 11.95 -19.44 -1.36
N ALA A 38 12.21 -18.13 -1.58
CA ALA A 38 11.23 -17.05 -1.44
C ALA A 38 9.96 -17.34 -2.25
N GLU A 39 10.18 -17.90 -3.44
CA GLU A 39 9.29 -18.62 -4.33
C GLU A 39 10.22 -19.06 -5.46
N THR A 40 10.28 -20.35 -5.82
CA THR A 40 11.15 -20.79 -6.92
C THR A 40 10.60 -20.27 -8.25
N LEU A 41 10.96 -19.04 -8.62
CA LEU A 41 11.04 -18.49 -9.97
C LEU A 41 12.32 -17.64 -10.05
N GLN A 42 13.13 -17.95 -11.07
CA GLN A 42 14.34 -17.27 -11.54
C GLN A 42 15.68 -17.65 -10.87
N SER A 43 16.44 -18.52 -11.56
CA SER A 43 17.83 -18.21 -11.88
C SER A 43 18.28 -18.95 -13.15
N GLU A 44 18.55 -18.21 -14.22
CA GLU A 44 19.78 -18.34 -15.00
C GLU A 44 20.25 -16.89 -15.11
N THR A 45 21.35 -16.50 -14.47
CA THR A 45 22.70 -16.64 -15.02
C THR A 45 23.71 -16.78 -13.89
N GLY A 46 24.68 -17.68 -14.09
CA GLY A 46 25.93 -17.64 -13.34
C GLY A 46 26.72 -16.40 -13.70
N ASP A 47 27.16 -15.68 -12.68
CA ASP A 47 28.52 -15.17 -12.55
C ASP A 47 28.81 -15.19 -11.04
N GLU A 48 29.95 -15.77 -10.70
CA GLU A 48 30.44 -15.96 -9.34
C GLU A 48 30.69 -14.60 -8.68
N ASP A 49 29.92 -14.26 -7.65
CA ASP A 49 30.29 -13.38 -6.53
C ASP A 49 29.28 -13.66 -5.40
N GLU A 50 29.73 -14.42 -4.39
CA GLU A 50 28.95 -14.85 -3.23
C GLU A 50 28.48 -13.66 -2.35
N ASP A 51 27.26 -13.79 -1.82
CA ASP A 51 26.76 -13.14 -0.59
C ASP A 51 26.31 -11.66 -0.65
N ASP A 52 25.44 -11.31 -1.60
CA ASP A 52 24.86 -9.96 -1.75
C ASP A 52 23.31 -9.95 -1.69
N SER A 53 22.74 -10.61 -0.66
CA SER A 53 21.30 -10.52 -0.34
C SER A 53 21.05 -9.52 0.80
N ASP A 54 21.37 -8.25 0.56
CA ASP A 54 20.74 -7.16 1.31
C ASP A 54 19.46 -6.78 0.55
N GLY A 55 18.32 -7.03 1.20
CA GLY A 55 17.00 -6.96 0.59
C GLY A 55 16.74 -5.65 -0.13
N SER A 56 16.00 -5.74 -1.24
CA SER A 56 15.42 -4.61 -1.96
C SER A 56 14.81 -3.57 -0.99
N GLU A 57 15.50 -2.47 -0.78
CA GLU A 57 14.96 -1.29 -0.10
C GLU A 57 14.06 -0.54 -1.08
N SER A 58 12.74 -0.59 -0.85
CA SER A 58 11.82 0.49 -1.21
C SER A 58 11.48 1.29 0.04
N ASP A 59 12.48 1.70 0.81
CA ASP A 59 12.31 2.57 1.98
C ASP A 59 12.15 4.06 1.57
N ALA A 60 11.98 4.36 0.28
CA ALA A 60 11.72 5.71 -0.22
C ALA A 60 10.37 6.29 0.27
N GLU A 61 9.49 5.48 0.86
CA GLU A 61 8.24 5.96 1.47
C GLU A 61 8.32 6.17 3.00
N THR A 62 9.38 5.73 3.67
CA THR A 62 9.40 5.71 5.16
C THR A 62 10.11 6.86 5.85
N ASP A 63 10.74 7.79 5.12
CA ASP A 63 11.31 9.02 5.72
C ASP A 63 10.36 10.23 5.64
N LYS A 64 9.11 10.04 5.19
CA LYS A 64 8.06 11.06 5.31
C LYS A 64 7.30 10.90 6.61
N TRP A 65 7.54 11.85 7.50
CA TRP A 65 6.90 12.12 8.78
C TRP A 65 5.36 12.31 8.75
N SER A 66 4.69 12.12 7.61
CA SER A 66 3.28 12.50 7.39
C SER A 66 2.25 11.54 7.99
N ASP A 67 2.59 10.27 8.24
CA ASP A 67 1.61 9.22 8.58
C ASP A 67 1.59 8.81 10.08
N LEU A 68 2.08 9.66 10.97
CA LEU A 68 2.09 9.40 12.43
C LEU A 68 0.71 9.57 13.13
N THR A 69 -0.39 9.48 12.38
CA THR A 69 -1.75 9.56 12.94
C THR A 69 -2.58 8.28 12.76
N SER A 70 -2.00 7.20 12.24
CA SER A 70 -2.66 5.91 12.07
C SER A 70 -1.82 4.76 12.66
N ALA A 71 -2.28 4.24 13.81
CA ALA A 71 -1.90 3.00 14.48
C ALA A 71 -0.53 2.96 15.20
N ASP A 72 -0.61 3.13 16.52
CA ASP A 72 0.43 2.98 17.56
C ASP A 72 1.40 1.78 17.36
N LYS A 73 0.91 0.69 16.75
CA LYS A 73 1.68 -0.53 16.41
C LYS A 73 2.79 -0.30 15.38
N HIS A 74 2.58 0.53 14.35
CA HIS A 74 3.57 0.71 13.27
C HIS A 74 4.83 1.46 13.74
N ILE A 75 4.64 2.45 14.63
CA ILE A 75 5.74 3.21 15.24
C ILE A 75 6.64 2.27 16.06
N ARG A 76 6.03 1.39 16.87
CA ARG A 76 6.77 0.39 17.65
C ARG A 76 7.50 -0.61 16.75
N SER A 77 6.88 -1.09 15.67
CA SER A 77 7.55 -1.96 14.71
C SER A 77 8.79 -1.30 14.08
N LYS A 78 8.68 -0.04 13.63
CA LYS A 78 9.82 0.68 13.04
C LYS A 78 10.91 0.94 14.07
N PHE A 79 10.55 1.30 15.29
CA PHE A 79 11.49 1.45 16.41
C PHE A 79 12.29 0.16 16.65
N LEU A 80 11.62 -1.00 16.68
CA LEU A 80 12.27 -2.29 16.86
C LEU A 80 13.19 -2.67 15.71
N ASP A 81 12.79 -2.43 14.45
CA ASP A 81 13.68 -2.67 13.31
C ASP A 81 14.94 -1.80 13.35
N CYS A 82 14.81 -0.52 13.73
CA CYS A 82 15.95 0.38 13.88
C CYS A 82 16.91 -0.09 14.98
N VAL A 83 16.40 -0.54 16.11
CA VAL A 83 17.22 -1.11 17.20
C VAL A 83 17.93 -2.37 16.71
N ALA A 84 17.23 -3.30 16.05
CA ALA A 84 17.83 -4.53 15.53
C ALA A 84 18.95 -4.25 14.51
N GLU A 85 18.74 -3.31 13.59
CA GLU A 85 19.73 -2.92 12.59
C GLU A 85 21.00 -2.30 13.21
N LEU A 86 20.88 -1.45 14.23
CA LEU A 86 22.03 -0.87 14.92
C LEU A 86 22.86 -1.90 15.69
N LEU A 87 22.23 -2.96 16.16
CA LEU A 87 22.85 -4.05 16.91
C LEU A 87 23.51 -5.13 16.01
N SER A 88 23.50 -4.93 14.69
CA SER A 88 23.99 -5.87 13.66
C SER A 88 25.26 -5.34 12.96
N PRO A 89 26.46 -5.45 13.59
CA PRO A 89 27.67 -4.71 13.20
C PRO A 89 28.30 -5.12 11.86
N GLU A 90 28.03 -6.34 11.38
CA GLU A 90 28.66 -6.89 10.17
C GLU A 90 27.64 -7.61 9.28
N ASN A 91 28.03 -7.85 8.03
CA ASN A 91 27.31 -8.76 7.14
C ASN A 91 27.54 -10.22 7.56
N GLY A 92 26.72 -11.13 7.05
CA GLY A 92 26.76 -12.55 7.42
C GLY A 92 25.68 -12.98 8.42
N TRP A 93 25.66 -14.29 8.68
CA TRP A 93 24.64 -14.97 9.48
C TRP A 93 24.82 -14.73 10.98
N ASP A 94 26.06 -14.73 11.49
CA ASP A 94 26.37 -14.65 12.94
C ASP A 94 25.83 -13.38 13.62
N HIS A 95 25.75 -12.28 12.87
CA HIS A 95 25.41 -10.96 13.38
C HIS A 95 23.94 -10.57 13.16
N VAL A 96 23.09 -11.48 12.70
CA VAL A 96 21.65 -11.22 12.55
C VAL A 96 21.00 -11.07 13.93
N VAL A 97 20.22 -10.00 14.09
CA VAL A 97 19.55 -9.64 15.36
C VAL A 97 18.04 -9.66 15.17
N ALA A 98 17.35 -10.17 16.19
CA ALA A 98 15.91 -10.05 16.36
C ALA A 98 15.61 -9.42 17.72
N VAL A 99 14.62 -8.53 17.78
CA VAL A 99 14.22 -7.83 19.00
C VAL A 99 12.72 -7.91 19.24
N GLY A 100 12.33 -8.06 20.51
CA GLY A 100 10.94 -8.04 20.96
C GLY A 100 10.71 -6.94 21.98
N LEU A 101 9.47 -6.48 22.11
CA LEU A 101 9.10 -5.37 22.98
C LEU A 101 8.12 -5.84 24.05
N LEU A 102 8.42 -5.49 25.31
CA LEU A 102 7.57 -5.71 26.47
C LEU A 102 7.35 -4.37 27.20
N GLU A 103 6.09 -3.97 27.33
CA GLU A 103 5.69 -2.79 28.08
C GLU A 103 5.51 -3.13 29.56
N CYS A 104 6.23 -2.40 30.41
CA CYS A 104 6.06 -2.41 31.86
C CYS A 104 5.44 -1.08 32.31
N GLU A 105 5.04 -0.98 33.59
CA GLU A 105 4.36 0.22 34.12
C GLU A 105 5.21 1.50 33.98
N ASP A 106 6.52 1.40 34.21
CA ASP A 106 7.44 2.55 34.27
C ASP A 106 8.52 2.58 33.15
N PHE A 107 8.64 1.50 32.38
CA PHE A 107 9.70 1.35 31.36
C PHE A 107 9.30 0.35 30.28
N ILE A 108 10.05 0.33 29.17
CA ILE A 108 9.94 -0.68 28.13
C ILE A 108 11.16 -1.58 28.16
N GLU A 109 10.94 -2.89 28.12
CA GLU A 109 11.97 -3.89 27.97
C GLU A 109 12.08 -4.31 26.49
N ILE A 110 13.30 -4.29 25.96
CA ILE A 110 13.63 -4.77 24.62
C ILE A 110 14.51 -5.98 24.77
N ASP A 111 13.93 -7.15 24.50
CA ASP A 111 14.67 -8.40 24.47
C ASP A 111 15.39 -8.54 23.13
N VAL A 112 16.67 -8.89 23.17
CA VAL A 112 17.54 -8.91 21.98
C VAL A 112 18.20 -10.27 21.84
N ALA A 113 17.88 -10.98 20.76
CA ALA A 113 18.59 -12.19 20.37
C ALA A 113 19.52 -11.91 19.19
N ARG A 114 20.71 -12.51 19.19
CA ARG A 114 21.65 -12.48 18.06
C ARG A 114 22.16 -13.89 17.79
N ASN A 115 22.37 -14.25 16.52
CA ASN A 115 22.74 -15.63 16.15
C ASN A 115 24.01 -16.14 16.87
N ASP A 116 25.00 -15.27 17.06
CA ASP A 116 26.21 -15.55 17.83
C ASP A 116 26.05 -15.41 19.35
N GLY A 117 24.85 -15.16 19.87
CA GLY A 117 24.56 -15.07 21.31
C GLY A 117 25.31 -13.98 22.06
N PHE A 118 25.86 -13.00 21.36
CA PHE A 118 26.81 -12.04 21.92
C PHE A 118 28.03 -12.72 22.57
N HIS A 119 28.41 -13.93 22.10
CA HIS A 119 29.36 -14.83 22.77
C HIS A 119 30.66 -14.14 23.22
N ALA A 120 30.88 -14.18 24.54
CA ALA A 120 32.20 -14.21 25.14
C ALA A 120 32.83 -15.59 24.88
N VAL A 121 33.92 -15.64 24.13
CA VAL A 121 34.68 -16.87 23.92
C VAL A 121 35.25 -17.30 25.27
N LYS A 122 34.74 -18.38 25.89
CA LYS A 122 35.45 -19.08 26.96
C LYS A 122 36.68 -19.76 26.33
N SER A 123 37.77 -19.02 26.16
CA SER A 123 39.06 -19.63 25.85
C SER A 123 39.61 -20.28 27.13
N GLN A 124 39.59 -21.61 27.17
CA GLN A 124 40.67 -22.29 27.86
C GLN A 124 41.95 -21.98 27.07
N GLN A 125 42.99 -21.58 27.80
CA GLN A 125 44.32 -21.13 27.37
C GLN A 125 44.43 -19.65 26.99
N GLY A 126 45.14 -18.94 27.87
CA GLY A 126 45.25 -17.50 27.92
C GLY A 126 45.86 -16.87 26.67
N GLY A 127 45.29 -15.74 26.29
CA GLY A 127 45.79 -14.83 25.28
C GLY A 127 44.78 -13.74 24.94
N SER A 128 44.88 -12.58 25.61
CA SER A 128 44.26 -11.29 25.26
C SER A 128 42.73 -11.18 25.28
N THR A 129 42.19 -10.91 26.46
CA THR A 129 40.82 -10.46 26.78
C THR A 129 40.55 -9.02 26.29
N ARG A 130 40.16 -8.80 25.02
CA ARG A 130 39.73 -7.47 24.52
C ARG A 130 38.50 -7.44 23.62
N ALA A 131 38.07 -8.56 23.04
CA ALA A 131 36.87 -8.61 22.18
C ALA A 131 35.55 -8.85 22.94
N GLU A 132 35.64 -9.16 24.23
CA GLU A 132 34.59 -9.79 25.05
C GLU A 132 33.50 -8.83 25.59
N GLY A 133 33.53 -7.54 25.25
CA GLY A 133 32.60 -6.54 25.82
C GLY A 133 31.96 -5.58 24.83
N ALA A 134 32.38 -5.54 23.56
CA ALA A 134 31.99 -4.47 22.64
C ALA A 134 30.48 -4.45 22.33
N GLY A 135 29.84 -5.62 22.17
CA GLY A 135 28.40 -5.71 21.92
C GLY A 135 27.55 -5.33 23.13
N LEU A 136 27.91 -5.83 24.32
CA LEU A 136 27.22 -5.49 25.57
C LEU A 136 27.43 -4.03 25.97
N GLN A 137 28.64 -3.51 25.78
CA GLN A 137 28.96 -2.10 25.98
C GLN A 137 28.19 -1.20 24.99
N TYR A 138 28.04 -1.62 23.73
CA TYR A 138 27.25 -0.89 22.75
C TYR A 138 25.75 -0.87 23.11
N ILE A 139 25.21 -1.99 23.61
CA ILE A 139 23.85 -2.04 24.15
C ILE A 139 23.66 -1.02 25.28
N GLU A 140 24.63 -0.93 26.20
CA GLU A 140 24.57 0.04 27.29
C GLU A 140 24.63 1.49 26.79
N HIS A 141 25.50 1.79 25.82
CA HIS A 141 25.54 3.11 25.18
C HIS A 141 24.24 3.45 24.43
N LEU A 142 23.60 2.47 23.79
CA LEU A 142 22.29 2.67 23.14
C LEU A 142 21.21 2.98 24.19
N ARG A 143 21.23 2.29 25.35
CA ARG A 143 20.34 2.54 26.47
C ARG A 143 20.52 3.95 27.05
N GLU A 144 21.77 4.37 27.27
CA GLU A 144 22.13 5.71 27.72
C GLU A 144 21.69 6.78 26.69
N TYR A 145 21.91 6.52 25.41
CA TYR A 145 21.49 7.41 24.33
C TYR A 145 19.98 7.66 24.36
N LEU A 146 19.16 6.59 24.38
CA LEU A 146 17.70 6.70 24.44
C LEU A 146 17.22 7.44 25.71
N SER A 147 17.88 7.22 26.84
CA SER A 147 17.55 7.87 28.11
C SER A 147 17.92 9.37 28.11
N SER A 148 18.96 9.76 27.38
CA SER A 148 19.51 11.13 27.34
C SER A 148 18.72 12.13 26.49
N ILE A 149 17.70 11.68 25.73
CA ILE A 149 16.94 12.50 24.77
C ILE A 149 16.15 13.64 25.45
N LEU A 150 15.89 13.56 26.76
CA LEU A 150 15.17 14.56 27.55
C LEU A 150 15.97 15.83 27.91
N ASP A 151 17.30 15.75 28.00
CA ASP A 151 18.12 16.87 28.52
C ASP A 151 18.37 17.99 27.49
N GLN A 152 17.83 17.88 26.27
CA GLN A 152 18.15 18.77 25.15
C GLN A 152 17.04 19.80 24.82
N ASP A 153 15.88 19.73 25.46
CA ASP A 153 14.74 20.61 25.16
C ASP A 153 14.62 21.80 26.13
N LEU A 154 15.64 22.67 26.14
CA LEU A 154 15.50 24.07 26.55
C LEU A 154 16.18 25.09 25.60
N CYS A 155 16.72 24.67 24.46
CA CYS A 155 17.26 25.62 23.48
C CYS A 155 17.23 25.06 22.06
N GLU A 156 16.49 25.71 21.16
CA GLU A 156 16.41 25.44 19.71
C GLU A 156 17.77 25.56 18.97
N GLN A 157 18.87 25.80 19.69
CA GLN A 157 20.24 25.77 19.18
C GLN A 157 20.99 24.45 19.47
N SER A 158 20.37 23.47 20.15
CA SER A 158 20.97 22.20 20.55
C SER A 158 20.76 21.03 19.57
N ALA A 159 20.55 21.30 18.27
CA ALA A 159 20.59 20.24 17.24
C ALA A 159 21.96 19.53 17.13
N MET A 160 22.98 20.01 17.88
CA MET A 160 24.31 19.39 17.99
C MET A 160 24.48 18.41 19.16
N SER A 161 23.54 18.28 20.10
CA SER A 161 23.73 17.42 21.29
C SER A 161 23.41 15.94 21.10
N SER A 162 22.71 15.55 20.02
CA SER A 162 22.50 14.12 19.69
C SER A 162 23.76 13.43 19.14
N SER A 163 24.88 14.16 18.99
CA SER A 163 26.04 13.69 18.21
C SER A 163 27.00 12.76 18.95
N TRP A 164 26.87 12.50 20.25
CA TRP A 164 27.88 11.71 20.97
C TRP A 164 27.80 10.21 20.64
N PHE A 165 26.59 9.70 20.37
CA PHE A 165 26.37 8.29 20.06
C PHE A 165 26.60 7.96 18.58
N GLU A 166 26.45 8.93 17.67
CA GLU A 166 26.69 8.73 16.22
C GLU A 166 28.09 8.16 15.92
N PRO A 167 29.21 8.71 16.46
CA PRO A 167 30.55 8.11 16.33
C PRO A 167 30.65 6.68 16.87
N ILE A 168 29.98 6.38 17.99
CA ILE A 168 29.97 5.05 18.60
C ILE A 168 29.23 4.06 17.69
N ALA A 169 28.09 4.46 17.14
CA ALA A 169 27.32 3.65 16.18
C ALA A 169 28.09 3.39 14.88
N ILE A 170 28.81 4.40 14.38
CA ILE A 170 29.70 4.28 13.21
C ILE A 170 30.87 3.32 13.51
N GLY A 171 31.49 3.46 14.69
CA GLY A 171 32.56 2.57 15.14
C GLY A 171 32.11 1.11 15.27
N PHE A 172 30.94 0.89 15.86
CA PHE A 172 30.35 -0.45 16.01
C PHE A 172 30.00 -1.09 14.66
N ASN A 173 29.43 -0.32 13.73
CA ASN A 173 29.05 -0.80 12.39
C ASN A 173 30.16 -0.68 11.34
N CYS A 174 31.42 -0.44 11.75
CA CYS A 174 32.49 -0.04 10.84
C CYS A 174 32.79 -1.06 9.74
N LYS A 175 32.65 -2.36 10.02
CA LYS A 175 32.88 -3.43 9.03
C LYS A 175 31.75 -3.51 8.00
N ARG A 176 30.49 -3.30 8.41
CA ARG A 176 29.36 -3.16 7.49
C ARG A 176 29.53 -1.95 6.58
N ILE A 177 29.99 -0.83 7.14
CA ILE A 177 30.32 0.39 6.37
C ILE A 177 31.43 0.11 5.37
N ASP A 178 32.53 -0.54 5.78
CA ASP A 178 33.67 -0.86 4.90
C ASP A 178 33.27 -1.77 3.73
N TYR A 179 32.33 -2.68 3.94
CA TYR A 179 31.75 -3.49 2.86
C TYR A 179 31.04 -2.60 1.82
N TRP A 180 30.09 -1.77 2.26
CA TRP A 180 29.31 -0.93 1.36
C TRP A 180 30.13 0.19 0.72
N LEU A 181 31.18 0.67 1.38
CA LEU A 181 32.15 1.58 0.78
C LEU A 181 32.90 0.94 -0.38
N ARG A 182 33.29 -0.34 -0.27
CA ARG A 182 33.90 -1.06 -1.40
C ARG A 182 32.91 -1.19 -2.56
N VAL A 183 31.64 -1.47 -2.28
CA VAL A 183 30.58 -1.54 -3.31
C VAL A 183 30.38 -0.19 -4.00
N ALA A 184 30.24 0.90 -3.23
CA ALA A 184 30.07 2.26 -3.76
C ALA A 184 31.28 2.70 -4.61
N ARG A 185 32.50 2.45 -4.13
CA ARG A 185 33.75 2.72 -4.88
C ARG A 185 33.81 1.95 -6.19
N ARG A 186 33.44 0.66 -6.19
CA ARG A 186 33.37 -0.16 -7.42
C ARG A 186 32.37 0.42 -8.42
N CYS A 187 31.23 0.91 -7.95
CA CYS A 187 30.22 1.54 -8.83
C CYS A 187 30.76 2.79 -9.52
N ILE A 188 31.46 3.67 -8.78
CA ILE A 188 31.98 4.94 -9.32
C ILE A 188 33.20 4.72 -10.24
N LEU A 189 34.03 3.71 -9.98
CA LEU A 189 35.18 3.38 -10.84
C LEU A 189 34.78 2.82 -12.21
N CYS A 190 33.57 2.28 -12.34
CA CYS A 190 33.03 1.74 -13.59
C CYS A 190 32.32 2.78 -14.48
N GLU A 191 32.18 4.03 -14.01
CA GLU A 191 31.53 5.14 -14.73
C GLU A 191 32.56 6.21 -15.16
N HIS A 192 32.43 6.75 -16.38
CA HIS A 192 33.17 7.94 -16.84
C HIS A 192 32.61 9.20 -16.17
N PRO A 193 33.36 10.32 -16.07
CA PRO A 193 32.94 11.50 -15.33
C PRO A 193 31.59 12.04 -15.79
N PHE A 194 30.75 12.41 -14.81
CA PHE A 194 29.46 13.08 -14.96
C PHE A 194 29.45 14.08 -16.13
N LYS A 195 28.55 13.90 -17.10
CA LYS A 195 28.22 14.98 -18.03
C LYS A 195 27.32 15.96 -17.30
N ALA A 196 27.82 17.17 -17.06
CA ALA A 196 27.03 18.25 -16.45
C ALA A 196 25.70 18.44 -17.21
N PRO A 197 24.54 18.40 -16.52
CA PRO A 197 23.25 18.64 -17.15
C PRO A 197 23.14 20.08 -17.67
N ASN A 198 22.44 20.27 -18.79
CA ASN A 198 22.23 21.57 -19.44
C ASN A 198 21.67 22.64 -18.48
N GLU A 199 22.16 23.88 -18.62
CA GLU A 199 22.11 25.05 -17.70
C GLU A 199 20.73 25.58 -17.22
N LYS A 200 19.62 24.86 -17.37
CA LYS A 200 18.30 25.32 -16.92
C LYS A 200 17.77 24.51 -15.74
N LEU A 201 18.38 24.63 -14.55
CA LEU A 201 17.84 24.00 -13.33
C LEU A 201 17.83 24.94 -12.11
N GLY A 202 16.77 24.79 -11.30
CA GLY A 202 16.47 25.60 -10.11
C GLY A 202 17.44 25.41 -8.93
N PRO A 203 17.28 26.18 -7.84
CA PRO A 203 18.25 26.25 -6.75
C PRO A 203 18.47 24.91 -6.00
N GLY A 204 17.44 24.07 -5.86
CA GLY A 204 17.56 22.74 -5.21
C GLY A 204 18.48 21.77 -5.96
N PHE A 205 18.55 21.88 -7.28
CA PHE A 205 19.42 21.02 -8.09
C PHE A 205 20.91 21.37 -7.93
N LYS A 206 21.24 22.66 -7.74
CA LYS A 206 22.62 23.10 -7.51
C LYS A 206 23.18 22.55 -6.20
N GLU A 207 22.36 22.54 -5.15
CA GLU A 207 22.76 21.96 -3.86
C GLU A 207 22.89 20.43 -3.94
N ALA A 208 22.03 19.76 -4.71
CA ALA A 208 22.13 18.31 -4.94
C ALA A 208 23.43 17.92 -5.67
N VAL A 209 23.80 18.65 -6.73
CA VAL A 209 25.06 18.44 -7.45
C VAL A 209 26.26 18.64 -6.53
N LYS A 210 26.24 19.69 -5.70
CA LYS A 210 27.29 19.96 -4.72
C LYS A 210 27.39 18.85 -3.66
N THR A 211 26.26 18.43 -3.11
CA THR A 211 26.18 17.35 -2.11
C THR A 211 26.72 16.05 -2.68
N TRP A 212 26.34 15.69 -3.91
CA TRP A 212 26.86 14.53 -4.60
C TRP A 212 28.36 14.65 -4.90
N THR A 213 28.83 15.81 -5.35
CA THR A 213 30.25 16.04 -5.68
C THR A 213 31.14 15.84 -4.45
N ASN A 214 30.71 16.32 -3.28
CA ASN A 214 31.41 16.09 -2.02
C ASN A 214 31.48 14.59 -1.70
N MET A 215 30.38 13.85 -1.86
CA MET A 215 30.36 12.40 -1.62
C MET A 215 31.24 11.64 -2.61
N GLU A 216 31.20 12.03 -3.87
CA GLU A 216 32.03 11.45 -4.93
C GLU A 216 33.52 11.65 -4.64
N GLU A 217 33.93 12.84 -4.20
CA GLU A 217 35.31 13.13 -3.77
C GLU A 217 35.73 12.20 -2.63
N LEU A 218 34.91 12.10 -1.57
CA LEU A 218 35.16 11.20 -0.43
C LEU A 218 35.26 9.73 -0.84
N LEU A 219 34.45 9.28 -1.82
CA LEU A 219 34.51 7.91 -2.33
C LEU A 219 35.76 7.67 -3.20
N ARG A 220 36.19 8.66 -3.99
CA ARG A 220 37.38 8.59 -4.85
C ARG A 220 38.69 8.68 -4.07
N HIS A 221 38.70 9.27 -2.87
CA HIS A 221 39.87 9.25 -2.00
C HIS A 221 40.24 7.82 -1.59
N THR A 222 41.32 7.29 -2.19
CA THR A 222 42.07 6.14 -1.68
C THR A 222 43.18 6.65 -0.77
N SER A 223 43.47 5.94 0.33
CA SER A 223 44.37 6.34 1.44
C SER A 223 45.85 6.63 1.09
N SER A 224 46.17 6.89 -0.17
CA SER A 224 47.49 7.16 -0.72
C SER A 224 47.91 8.65 -0.68
N SER A 225 47.07 9.59 -0.21
CA SER A 225 47.33 11.05 -0.27
C SER A 225 47.60 11.77 1.06
N GLY A 226 47.87 11.05 2.16
CA GLY A 226 48.44 11.67 3.39
C GLY A 226 47.49 12.43 4.33
N LEU A 227 46.23 12.71 3.95
CA LEU A 227 45.15 13.10 4.87
C LEU A 227 44.15 11.95 4.99
N ALA A 228 44.00 11.37 6.19
CA ALA A 228 43.05 10.30 6.44
C ALA A 228 41.63 10.89 6.59
N VAL A 229 40.79 10.73 5.58
CA VAL A 229 39.34 11.04 5.67
C VAL A 229 38.72 10.13 6.73
N SER A 230 37.99 10.72 7.68
CA SER A 230 37.34 9.95 8.75
C SER A 230 36.10 9.22 8.23
N LYS A 231 35.81 8.04 8.79
CA LYS A 231 34.57 7.31 8.46
C LYS A 231 33.32 8.12 8.84
N GLU A 232 33.43 8.96 9.85
CA GLU A 232 32.36 9.85 10.31
C GLU A 232 31.97 10.87 9.23
N GLU A 233 32.96 11.50 8.58
CA GLU A 233 32.71 12.41 7.45
C GLU A 233 32.03 11.71 6.28
N ILE A 234 32.47 10.49 5.96
CA ILE A 234 31.89 9.70 4.86
C ILE A 234 30.44 9.33 5.16
N VAL A 235 30.15 8.85 6.37
CA VAL A 235 28.79 8.46 6.78
C VAL A 235 27.86 9.67 6.84
N ARG A 236 28.33 10.81 7.36
CA ARG A 236 27.55 12.04 7.40
C ARG A 236 27.24 12.57 5.99
N CYS A 237 28.22 12.56 5.10
CA CYS A 237 28.00 12.96 3.70
C CYS A 237 27.04 12.00 2.98
N ALA A 238 27.15 10.69 3.22
CA ALA A 238 26.19 9.71 2.73
C ALA A 238 24.77 9.99 3.25
N TYR A 239 24.63 10.36 4.53
CA TYR A 239 23.34 10.75 5.13
C TYR A 239 22.75 12.00 4.46
N GLU A 240 23.56 13.02 4.19
CA GLU A 240 23.14 14.22 3.48
C GLU A 240 22.67 13.89 2.05
N CYS A 241 23.38 13.00 1.33
CA CYS A 241 22.95 12.51 0.02
C CYS A 241 21.58 11.83 0.08
N ILE A 242 21.37 10.89 1.01
CA ILE A 242 20.11 10.13 1.06
C ILE A 242 18.92 10.96 1.56
N SER A 243 19.19 12.09 2.22
CA SER A 243 18.16 13.01 2.70
C SER A 243 17.64 13.97 1.61
N SER A 244 18.26 14.01 0.43
CA SER A 244 17.83 14.83 -0.71
C SER A 244 17.29 13.96 -1.84
N MET A 245 16.04 14.22 -2.20
CA MET A 245 15.38 13.52 -3.32
C MET A 245 15.95 13.96 -4.67
N GLU A 246 16.46 15.18 -4.74
CA GLU A 246 17.16 15.72 -5.90
C GLU A 246 18.49 14.99 -6.16
N VAL A 247 19.18 14.50 -5.11
CA VAL A 247 20.37 13.64 -5.26
C VAL A 247 19.98 12.25 -5.76
N HIS A 248 18.85 11.69 -5.32
CA HIS A 248 18.32 10.43 -5.86
C HIS A 248 18.05 10.56 -7.36
N ASP A 249 17.30 11.58 -7.76
CA ASP A 249 16.95 11.83 -9.16
C ASP A 249 18.19 12.11 -10.00
N LEU A 250 19.18 12.81 -9.44
CA LEU A 250 20.48 13.04 -10.08
C LEU A 250 21.20 11.71 -10.36
N LEU A 251 21.26 10.79 -9.39
CA LEU A 251 21.92 9.49 -9.55
C LEU A 251 21.18 8.56 -10.50
N GLU A 252 19.85 8.59 -10.51
CA GLU A 252 19.03 7.79 -11.41
C GLU A 252 19.13 8.27 -12.87
N THR A 253 19.24 9.58 -13.09
CA THR A 253 19.34 10.17 -14.43
C THR A 253 20.77 10.21 -14.99
N SER A 254 21.79 10.25 -14.12
CA SER A 254 23.19 10.44 -14.54
C SER A 254 24.01 9.15 -14.65
N CYS A 255 23.60 8.07 -13.99
CA CYS A 255 24.27 6.76 -14.04
C CYS A 255 23.54 5.79 -14.98
N ARG A 256 24.23 4.77 -15.51
CA ARG A 256 23.55 3.70 -16.30
C ARG A 256 22.49 2.98 -15.46
N ASP A 257 21.46 2.44 -16.13
CA ASP A 257 20.25 1.78 -15.56
C ASP A 257 20.47 0.81 -14.38
N LYS A 258 21.66 0.22 -14.23
CA LYS A 258 21.99 -0.73 -13.15
C LYS A 258 22.88 -0.15 -12.04
N VAL A 259 23.62 0.93 -12.32
CA VAL A 259 24.63 1.49 -11.42
C VAL A 259 24.00 2.47 -10.44
N GLY A 260 23.12 3.36 -10.91
CA GLY A 260 22.41 4.33 -10.07
C GLY A 260 21.69 3.70 -8.88
N PRO A 261 20.80 2.70 -9.09
CA PRO A 261 20.11 2.01 -8.00
C PRO A 261 21.06 1.25 -7.04
N LYS A 262 22.16 0.70 -7.55
CA LYS A 262 23.15 -0.03 -6.74
C LYS A 262 23.95 0.92 -5.85
N LEU A 263 24.34 2.07 -6.41
CA LEU A 263 25.04 3.14 -5.71
C LEU A 263 24.14 3.77 -4.63
N TRP A 264 22.88 4.05 -4.95
CA TRP A 264 21.91 4.55 -3.97
C TRP A 264 21.72 3.60 -2.77
N ARG A 265 21.61 2.28 -3.03
CA ARG A 265 21.55 1.26 -1.98
C ARG A 265 22.81 1.26 -1.10
N ALA A 266 23.98 1.41 -1.72
CA ALA A 266 25.24 1.48 -0.99
C ALA A 266 25.30 2.73 -0.10
N LEU A 267 24.87 3.90 -0.59
CA LEU A 267 24.81 5.13 0.19
C LEU A 267 23.87 5.01 1.40
N ARG A 268 22.67 4.45 1.21
CA ARG A 268 21.73 4.18 2.32
C ARG A 268 22.33 3.26 3.38
N SER A 269 23.02 2.21 2.94
CA SER A 269 23.66 1.27 3.85
C SER A 269 24.86 1.88 4.60
N ILE A 270 25.60 2.79 3.97
CA ILE A 270 26.68 3.57 4.62
C ILE A 270 26.09 4.55 5.64
N ALA A 271 25.00 5.25 5.29
CA ALA A 271 24.35 6.24 6.14
C ALA A 271 23.56 5.65 7.32
N ARG A 272 23.19 4.37 7.23
CA ARG A 272 22.26 3.68 8.15
C ARG A 272 22.53 3.90 9.65
N PRO A 273 23.78 3.86 10.17
CA PRO A 273 24.03 4.10 11.58
C PRO A 273 23.55 5.47 12.06
N VAL A 274 23.77 6.53 11.27
CA VAL A 274 23.32 7.89 11.60
C VAL A 274 21.81 8.03 11.36
N SER A 275 21.30 7.50 10.26
CA SER A 275 19.86 7.51 9.96
C SER A 275 19.04 6.88 11.09
N ASN A 276 19.46 5.71 11.56
CA ASN A 276 18.75 4.98 12.61
C ASN A 276 18.90 5.66 13.98
N CYS A 277 20.07 6.23 14.32
CA CYS A 277 20.21 7.00 15.57
C CYS A 277 19.22 8.17 15.60
N ARG A 278 19.18 8.96 14.51
CA ARG A 278 18.28 10.13 14.40
C ARG A 278 16.81 9.72 14.37
N LEU A 279 16.48 8.61 13.70
CA LEU A 279 15.10 8.10 13.68
C LEU A 279 14.66 7.61 15.07
N LEU A 280 15.52 6.89 15.80
CA LEU A 280 15.24 6.51 17.19
C LEU A 280 15.03 7.73 18.09
N ALA A 281 15.88 8.76 17.95
CA ALA A 281 15.72 9.99 18.71
C ALA A 281 14.39 10.70 18.43
N ARG A 282 13.98 10.77 17.15
CA ARG A 282 12.68 11.32 16.75
C ARG A 282 11.51 10.49 17.28
N ILE A 283 11.58 9.16 17.22
CA ILE A 283 10.51 8.31 17.73
C ILE A 283 10.38 8.46 19.25
N ALA A 284 11.50 8.40 19.98
CA ALA A 284 11.51 8.53 21.44
C ALA A 284 11.12 9.95 21.90
N SER A 285 11.35 11.00 21.10
CA SER A 285 10.84 12.34 21.42
C SER A 285 9.31 12.43 21.31
N HIS A 286 8.66 11.60 20.50
CA HIS A 286 7.20 11.60 20.34
C HIS A 286 6.50 10.60 21.27
N VAL A 287 7.13 9.47 21.56
CA VAL A 287 6.57 8.41 22.42
C VAL A 287 7.39 8.35 23.70
N VAL A 288 6.92 9.05 24.74
CA VAL A 288 7.64 9.22 26.02
C VAL A 288 8.00 7.89 26.69
N GLN A 289 7.17 6.86 26.53
CA GLN A 289 7.41 5.51 27.06
C GLN A 289 8.66 4.86 26.45
N LEU A 290 9.03 5.20 25.21
CA LEU A 290 10.23 4.69 24.52
C LEU A 290 11.53 5.40 24.94
N ARG A 291 11.48 6.27 25.95
CA ARG A 291 12.66 6.95 26.52
C ARG A 291 13.29 6.16 27.66
N THR A 292 12.46 5.44 28.41
CA THR A 292 12.91 4.61 29.55
C THR A 292 12.98 3.17 29.08
N VAL A 293 14.10 2.84 28.43
CA VAL A 293 14.30 1.54 27.80
C VAL A 293 15.30 0.72 28.59
N LYS A 294 14.98 -0.55 28.81
CA LYS A 294 15.88 -1.59 29.28
C LYS A 294 16.14 -2.54 28.12
N VAL A 295 17.39 -2.74 27.75
CA VAL A 295 17.76 -3.66 26.65
C VAL A 295 18.34 -4.93 27.26
N CYS A 296 17.74 -6.08 26.96
CA CYS A 296 18.03 -7.37 27.56
C CYS A 296 18.58 -8.35 26.52
N PRO A 297 19.91 -8.52 26.43
CA PRO A 297 20.48 -9.52 25.54
C PRO A 297 20.17 -10.94 26.04
N ILE A 298 19.64 -11.77 25.14
CA ILE A 298 19.31 -13.17 25.41
C ILE A 298 20.51 -14.04 25.02
N PRO A 299 20.93 -14.99 25.88
CA PRO A 299 21.99 -15.93 25.54
C PRO A 299 21.54 -16.89 24.45
N SER A 300 22.47 -17.30 23.56
CA SER A 300 22.17 -18.34 22.59
C SER A 300 21.72 -19.64 23.26
N GLY A 301 20.64 -20.21 22.71
CA GLY A 301 20.18 -21.55 23.07
C GLY A 301 21.18 -22.65 22.66
N PRO A 302 21.05 -23.86 23.24
CA PRO A 302 21.91 -24.98 22.88
C PRO A 302 21.71 -25.41 21.42
N GLU A 303 22.78 -25.96 20.81
CA GLU A 303 22.67 -26.53 19.46
C GLU A 303 21.72 -27.73 19.45
N THR A 304 20.97 -27.86 18.36
CA THR A 304 20.06 -28.98 18.15
C THR A 304 20.80 -30.10 17.43
N ILE A 305 20.75 -31.30 18.00
CA ILE A 305 21.33 -32.51 17.40
C ILE A 305 20.21 -33.54 17.29
N LEU A 306 19.98 -34.07 16.08
CA LEU A 306 19.01 -35.13 15.88
C LEU A 306 19.47 -36.42 16.58
N THR A 307 18.55 -37.09 17.27
CA THR A 307 18.85 -38.37 17.92
C THR A 307 19.20 -39.44 16.86
N PRO A 308 20.03 -40.44 17.21
CA PRO A 308 20.48 -41.45 16.25
C PRO A 308 19.37 -42.20 15.51
N GLU A 309 18.18 -42.31 16.11
CA GLU A 309 17.00 -42.96 15.51
C GLU A 309 16.40 -42.19 14.31
N TYR A 310 16.62 -40.88 14.25
CA TYR A 310 16.19 -40.01 13.15
C TYR A 310 17.32 -39.73 12.14
N LEU A 311 18.51 -40.29 12.34
CA LEU A 311 19.61 -40.25 11.37
C LEU A 311 19.46 -41.36 10.33
N ILE A 312 18.44 -41.23 9.51
CA ILE A 312 18.01 -42.23 8.52
C ILE A 312 18.55 -41.96 7.11
N ASP A 313 18.33 -42.89 6.20
CA ASP A 313 18.68 -42.70 4.80
C ASP A 313 17.80 -41.63 4.12
N ILE A 314 18.29 -40.99 3.06
CA ILE A 314 17.49 -39.99 2.34
C ILE A 314 16.24 -40.59 1.71
N THR A 315 16.26 -41.88 1.32
CA THR A 315 15.06 -42.58 0.83
C THR A 315 14.06 -42.80 1.96
N ASP A 316 14.53 -43.23 3.13
CA ASP A 316 13.66 -43.46 4.29
C ASP A 316 13.05 -42.15 4.79
N ALA A 317 13.81 -41.05 4.72
CA ALA A 317 13.32 -39.72 5.06
C ALA A 317 12.26 -39.24 4.05
N LEU A 318 12.47 -39.47 2.75
CA LEU A 318 11.46 -39.17 1.72
C LEU A 318 10.18 -39.97 1.95
N ASP A 319 10.27 -41.27 2.21
CA ASP A 319 9.11 -42.14 2.43
C ASP A 319 8.29 -41.70 3.67
N ARG A 320 8.95 -41.14 4.69
CA ARG A 320 8.27 -40.58 5.88
C ARG A 320 7.69 -39.18 5.65
N LEU A 321 8.23 -38.42 4.70
CA LEU A 321 7.78 -37.06 4.40
C LEU A 321 6.64 -37.02 3.37
N VAL A 322 6.67 -37.88 2.35
CA VAL A 322 5.75 -37.80 1.20
C VAL A 322 5.14 -39.16 0.85
N SER A 323 3.85 -39.19 0.55
CA SER A 323 3.08 -40.42 0.28
C SER A 323 3.11 -40.91 -1.17
N VAL A 324 4.05 -40.45 -2.01
CA VAL A 324 4.04 -40.69 -3.46
C VAL A 324 4.96 -41.85 -3.83
N SER A 325 4.49 -42.79 -4.66
CA SER A 325 5.33 -43.83 -5.27
C SER A 325 6.33 -43.21 -6.24
N LEU A 326 7.62 -43.21 -5.86
CA LEU A 326 8.67 -42.49 -6.57
C LEU A 326 9.15 -43.28 -7.81
N ALA A 327 8.94 -42.73 -9.01
CA ALA A 327 9.62 -43.17 -10.23
C ALA A 327 10.05 -41.96 -11.07
N GLY A 328 11.34 -41.90 -11.46
CA GLY A 328 11.84 -40.91 -12.44
C GLY A 328 13.19 -40.23 -12.14
N PRO A 329 13.56 -39.19 -12.92
CA PRO A 329 14.85 -38.48 -12.84
C PRO A 329 15.08 -37.69 -11.54
N ALA A 330 14.01 -37.19 -10.90
CA ALA A 330 14.10 -36.44 -9.65
C ALA A 330 14.56 -37.33 -8.48
N LEU A 331 14.08 -38.58 -8.43
CA LEU A 331 14.56 -39.58 -7.47
C LEU A 331 16.05 -39.87 -7.65
N LYS A 332 16.52 -40.00 -8.91
CA LYS A 332 17.96 -40.17 -9.21
C LYS A 332 18.80 -38.97 -8.73
N ARG A 333 18.28 -37.74 -8.85
CA ARG A 333 18.96 -36.53 -8.36
C ARG A 333 19.08 -36.55 -6.83
N VAL A 334 17.98 -36.79 -6.10
CA VAL A 334 18.01 -36.77 -4.63
C VAL A 334 18.83 -37.93 -4.06
N THR A 335 18.67 -39.15 -4.60
CA THR A 335 19.44 -40.33 -4.18
C THR A 335 20.94 -40.23 -4.48
N SER A 336 21.36 -39.34 -5.39
CA SER A 336 22.80 -39.05 -5.58
C SER A 336 23.47 -38.45 -4.34
N PHE A 337 22.70 -37.80 -3.45
CA PHE A 337 23.18 -37.19 -2.20
C PHE A 337 23.12 -38.13 -0.99
N ARG A 338 22.71 -39.39 -1.17
CA ARG A 338 22.54 -40.41 -0.11
C ARG A 338 23.72 -40.49 0.86
N LYS A 339 24.96 -40.48 0.35
CA LYS A 339 26.18 -40.55 1.18
C LYS A 339 26.40 -39.32 2.06
N ARG A 340 25.94 -38.13 1.63
CA ARG A 340 26.15 -36.85 2.31
C ARG A 340 24.99 -36.45 3.23
N PHE A 341 23.76 -36.90 2.94
CA PHE A 341 22.56 -36.50 3.68
C PHE A 341 22.61 -36.86 5.17
N LYS A 342 22.93 -38.12 5.49
CA LYS A 342 23.01 -38.58 6.89
C LYS A 342 24.09 -37.86 7.68
N GLN A 343 25.24 -37.58 7.03
CA GLN A 343 26.31 -36.78 7.64
C GLN A 343 25.91 -35.32 7.83
N ALA A 344 25.12 -34.75 6.91
CA ALA A 344 24.63 -33.38 7.02
C ALA A 344 23.60 -33.23 8.14
N CYS A 345 22.64 -34.16 8.25
CA CYS A 345 21.63 -34.16 9.31
C CYS A 345 22.21 -34.43 10.72
N ALA A 346 23.42 -35.01 10.79
CA ALA A 346 24.12 -35.26 12.04
C ALA A 346 24.94 -34.05 12.54
N ARG A 347 25.05 -32.98 11.74
CA ARG A 347 25.75 -31.77 12.16
C ARG A 347 24.93 -30.99 13.19
N PRO A 348 25.58 -30.25 14.11
CA PRO A 348 24.86 -29.36 15.01
C PRO A 348 24.09 -28.31 14.22
N LEU A 349 22.82 -28.13 14.59
CA LEU A 349 21.90 -27.15 14.00
C LEU A 349 21.69 -26.01 14.99
N ARG A 350 21.47 -24.81 14.47
CA ARG A 350 21.37 -23.59 15.27
C ARG A 350 20.03 -22.91 15.06
N SER A 351 19.44 -22.44 16.16
CA SER A 351 18.31 -21.52 16.08
C SER A 351 18.80 -20.17 15.63
N HIS A 352 18.03 -19.55 14.74
CA HIS A 352 18.25 -18.16 14.38
C HIS A 352 17.64 -17.24 15.44
N ALA A 353 18.05 -15.97 15.45
CA ALA A 353 17.69 -14.96 16.44
C ALA A 353 16.18 -14.86 16.64
N GLU A 354 15.37 -14.95 15.58
CA GLU A 354 13.91 -14.87 15.69
C GLU A 354 13.32 -16.04 16.47
N VAL A 355 13.86 -17.25 16.25
CA VAL A 355 13.43 -18.47 16.95
C VAL A 355 13.96 -18.47 18.38
N GLN A 356 15.21 -18.05 18.60
CA GLN A 356 15.79 -17.91 19.94
C GLN A 356 14.95 -16.96 20.81
N LEU A 357 14.53 -15.83 20.24
CA LEU A 357 13.68 -14.84 20.91
C LEU A 357 12.31 -15.43 21.26
N PHE A 358 11.68 -16.19 20.37
CA PHE A 358 10.41 -16.85 20.67
C PHE A 358 10.55 -17.88 21.81
N LEU A 359 11.57 -18.74 21.74
CA LEU A 359 11.80 -19.77 22.77
C LEU A 359 12.03 -19.15 24.15
N HIS A 360 12.69 -17.98 24.21
CA HIS A 360 12.89 -17.25 25.45
C HIS A 360 11.57 -16.90 26.17
N TYR A 361 10.53 -16.52 25.41
CA TYR A 361 9.22 -16.22 25.99
C TYR A 361 8.44 -17.48 26.38
N GLU A 362 8.63 -18.60 25.66
CA GLU A 362 7.91 -19.85 25.93
C GLU A 362 8.48 -20.65 27.11
N ASP A 363 9.77 -20.51 27.43
CA ASP A 363 10.41 -21.22 28.55
C ASP A 363 9.95 -20.73 29.93
N GLY A 364 8.97 -19.82 29.99
CA GLY A 364 8.24 -19.43 31.21
C GLY A 364 9.03 -18.54 32.17
N LEU A 365 10.20 -18.07 31.76
CA LEU A 365 11.06 -17.18 32.53
C LEU A 365 10.70 -15.69 32.35
N CYS A 366 10.00 -15.35 31.26
CA CYS A 366 9.68 -13.97 30.85
C CYS A 366 8.23 -13.84 30.37
N ARG A 367 7.70 -12.60 30.34
CA ARG A 367 6.35 -12.30 29.83
C ARG A 367 6.38 -12.23 28.31
N ALA A 368 5.30 -12.67 27.65
CA ALA A 368 5.15 -12.56 26.20
C ALA A 368 5.25 -11.10 25.73
N PRO A 369 5.73 -10.85 24.49
CA PRO A 369 5.86 -9.50 23.96
C PRO A 369 4.51 -8.78 23.91
N SER A 370 4.52 -7.47 24.10
CA SER A 370 3.31 -6.62 24.11
C SER A 370 2.71 -6.41 22.71
N ILE A 371 3.47 -6.71 21.66
CA ILE A 371 3.00 -6.67 20.27
C ILE A 371 3.41 -7.95 19.54
N ASP A 372 2.56 -8.43 18.63
CA ASP A 372 2.82 -9.62 17.79
C ASP A 372 3.79 -9.30 16.63
N TYR A 373 4.93 -8.68 16.95
CA TYR A 373 5.95 -8.26 15.99
C TYR A 373 7.36 -8.37 16.57
N PHE A 374 8.27 -8.99 15.82
CA PHE A 374 9.71 -8.93 16.08
C PHE A 374 10.41 -8.02 15.07
N GLY A 375 11.15 -7.03 15.59
CA GLY A 375 12.04 -6.22 14.76
C GLY A 375 13.28 -7.03 14.38
N CYS A 376 13.70 -6.96 13.12
CA CYS A 376 14.79 -7.80 12.62
C CYS A 376 15.83 -6.98 11.85
N SER A 377 17.13 -7.25 12.07
CA SER A 377 18.21 -6.53 11.38
C SER A 377 18.29 -6.86 9.88
N LYS A 378 17.75 -8.02 9.51
CA LYS A 378 17.55 -8.48 8.13
C LYS A 378 16.14 -9.06 8.00
N LYS A 379 15.67 -9.22 6.76
CA LYS A 379 14.46 -10.01 6.51
C LYS A 379 14.65 -11.42 7.08
N SER A 380 13.57 -12.04 7.57
CA SER A 380 13.62 -13.38 8.14
C SER A 380 13.87 -14.44 7.07
N CYS A 381 14.57 -15.51 7.47
CA CYS A 381 14.76 -16.65 6.58
C CYS A 381 13.46 -17.43 6.40
N PHE A 382 13.41 -18.26 5.36
CA PHE A 382 12.21 -19.01 5.02
C PHE A 382 11.71 -19.90 6.17
N LEU A 383 12.64 -20.52 6.92
CA LEU A 383 12.30 -21.39 8.04
C LEU A 383 11.86 -20.61 9.28
N CYS A 384 12.48 -19.45 9.57
CA CYS A 384 12.07 -18.59 10.69
C CYS A 384 10.67 -18.02 10.47
N GLU A 385 10.37 -17.47 9.29
CA GLU A 385 9.05 -16.94 8.98
C GLU A 385 7.99 -18.04 8.98
N GLY A 386 8.28 -19.18 8.37
CA GLY A 386 7.38 -20.34 8.39
C GLY A 386 7.10 -20.84 9.80
N PHE A 387 8.13 -20.91 10.65
CA PHE A 387 7.98 -21.30 12.05
C PHE A 387 7.12 -20.30 12.83
N LEU A 388 7.43 -18.99 12.75
CA LEU A 388 6.69 -17.96 13.49
C LEU A 388 5.23 -17.82 13.04
N ARG A 389 4.92 -18.09 11.76
CA ARG A 389 3.55 -18.09 11.23
C ARG A 389 2.74 -19.32 11.60
N ALA A 390 3.40 -20.44 11.82
CA ALA A 390 2.80 -21.69 12.26
C ALA A 390 2.54 -21.75 13.78
N LEU A 391 2.91 -20.68 14.50
CA LEU A 391 2.55 -20.56 15.91
C LEU A 391 1.03 -20.34 16.07
N PRO A 392 0.40 -20.87 17.13
CA PRO A 392 -1.01 -20.61 17.41
C PRO A 392 -1.37 -19.12 17.52
N LEU A 393 -0.41 -18.30 17.96
CA LEU A 393 -0.46 -16.84 17.89
C LEU A 393 0.71 -16.38 17.00
N PRO A 394 0.45 -16.10 15.70
CA PRO A 394 1.50 -15.77 14.75
C PRO A 394 2.24 -14.48 15.11
N ILE A 395 3.56 -14.51 15.02
CA ILE A 395 4.42 -13.32 15.20
C ILE A 395 4.89 -12.84 13.84
N SER A 396 4.68 -11.56 13.55
CA SER A 396 5.09 -10.93 12.29
C SER A 396 6.51 -10.35 12.37
N THR A 397 7.19 -10.23 11.23
CA THR A 397 8.50 -9.57 11.08
C THR A 397 8.48 -8.64 9.87
N ARG A 398 9.54 -7.85 9.65
CA ARG A 398 9.66 -6.89 8.51
C ARG A 398 9.61 -7.51 7.10
N GLY A 399 9.49 -8.84 6.99
CA GLY A 399 9.39 -9.57 5.73
C GLY A 399 10.43 -10.68 5.61
N ARG A 400 10.47 -11.36 4.45
CA ARG A 400 11.33 -12.54 4.19
C ARG A 400 12.23 -12.38 2.96
N HIS A 401 13.39 -13.02 2.99
CA HIS A 401 14.29 -13.16 1.81
C HIS A 401 14.24 -14.56 1.18
N GLY A 402 13.62 -15.51 1.89
CA GLY A 402 13.29 -16.83 1.37
C GLY A 402 14.43 -17.85 1.29
N ILE A 403 15.65 -17.54 1.74
CA ILE A 403 16.71 -18.57 1.77
C ILE A 403 16.36 -19.61 2.85
N CYS A 404 16.51 -20.88 2.51
CA CYS A 404 16.31 -22.01 3.41
C CYS A 404 17.66 -22.49 3.94
N TYR A 405 17.98 -22.15 5.19
CA TYR A 405 19.26 -22.52 5.78
C TYR A 405 19.25 -23.97 6.28
N ARG A 406 20.13 -24.80 5.72
CA ARG A 406 20.29 -26.21 6.11
C ARG A 406 20.76 -26.42 7.54
N ALA A 407 21.43 -25.42 8.11
CA ALA A 407 21.93 -25.46 9.50
C ALA A 407 20.89 -24.99 10.52
N TRP A 408 19.63 -24.82 10.12
CA TRP A 408 18.55 -24.35 10.99
C TRP A 408 18.03 -25.48 11.89
N GLY A 409 17.79 -25.16 13.16
CA GLY A 409 17.19 -26.08 14.13
C GLY A 409 16.52 -25.35 15.28
N VAL A 410 15.72 -26.09 16.05
CA VAL A 410 15.07 -25.62 17.27
C VAL A 410 15.50 -26.57 18.39
N PRO A 411 16.06 -26.09 19.52
CA PRO A 411 16.37 -26.94 20.66
C PRO A 411 15.11 -27.50 21.29
N PHE A 412 15.28 -28.61 22.02
CA PHE A 412 14.17 -29.31 22.67
C PHE A 412 13.35 -28.35 23.54
N SER A 413 12.05 -28.30 23.28
CA SER A 413 11.09 -27.52 24.05
C SER A 413 9.93 -28.41 24.47
N LYS A 414 9.43 -28.18 25.69
CA LYS A 414 8.22 -28.84 26.20
C LYS A 414 6.94 -28.10 25.81
N SER A 415 7.04 -26.97 25.08
CA SER A 415 5.88 -26.18 24.67
C SER A 415 5.17 -26.87 23.51
N ASP A 416 3.88 -27.18 23.71
CA ASP A 416 3.02 -27.72 22.66
C ASP A 416 2.95 -26.77 21.46
N LYS A 417 3.09 -25.45 21.66
CA LYS A 417 3.10 -24.47 20.57
C LYS A 417 4.30 -24.67 19.63
N VAL A 418 5.47 -25.00 20.19
CA VAL A 418 6.68 -25.27 19.40
C VAL A 418 6.50 -26.55 18.60
N VAL A 419 5.92 -27.60 19.19
CA VAL A 419 5.64 -28.85 18.49
C VAL A 419 4.65 -28.63 17.35
N ILE A 420 3.53 -27.95 17.60
CA ILE A 420 2.52 -27.61 16.58
C ILE A 420 3.16 -26.84 15.41
N ALA A 421 3.97 -25.81 15.71
CA ALA A 421 4.63 -25.01 14.68
C ALA A 421 5.63 -25.82 13.86
N LEU A 422 6.36 -26.75 14.49
CA LEU A 422 7.27 -27.67 13.78
C LEU A 422 6.52 -28.67 12.90
N GLU A 423 5.40 -29.22 13.37
CA GLU A 423 4.57 -30.13 12.58
C GLU A 423 3.99 -29.42 11.34
N GLU A 424 3.41 -28.24 11.51
CA GLU A 424 2.85 -27.46 10.42
C GLU A 424 3.93 -26.98 9.44
N LEU A 425 5.08 -26.50 9.92
CA LEU A 425 6.23 -26.18 9.08
C LEU A 425 6.71 -27.42 8.31
N GLY A 426 6.85 -28.56 8.99
CA GLY A 426 7.27 -29.83 8.38
C GLY A 426 6.31 -30.28 7.28
N ASN A 427 5.00 -30.17 7.50
CA ASN A 427 3.97 -30.50 6.52
C ASN A 427 3.99 -29.55 5.32
N ASN A 428 4.20 -28.25 5.56
CA ASN A 428 4.35 -27.26 4.50
C ASN A 428 5.60 -27.53 3.62
N LEU A 429 6.73 -27.89 4.24
CA LEU A 429 7.95 -28.26 3.52
C LEU A 429 7.77 -29.58 2.75
N ALA A 430 7.14 -30.58 3.37
CA ALA A 430 6.84 -31.86 2.73
C ALA A 430 5.94 -31.68 1.50
N SER A 431 4.88 -30.87 1.60
CA SER A 431 4.01 -30.51 0.48
C SER A 431 4.79 -29.85 -0.67
N ARG A 432 5.76 -28.98 -0.36
CA ARG A 432 6.63 -28.37 -1.38
C ARG A 432 7.55 -29.38 -2.05
N ILE A 433 8.13 -30.30 -1.29
CA ILE A 433 8.94 -31.41 -1.83
C ILE A 433 8.08 -32.28 -2.74
N GLU A 434 6.87 -32.63 -2.30
CA GLU A 434 5.93 -33.44 -3.08
C GLU A 434 5.60 -32.78 -4.42
N LYS A 435 5.32 -31.47 -4.40
CA LYS A 435 5.11 -30.67 -5.61
C LYS A 435 6.36 -30.68 -6.50
N TYR A 436 7.56 -30.51 -5.94
CA TYR A 436 8.81 -30.58 -6.70
C TYR A 436 8.99 -31.95 -7.38
N LEU A 437 8.80 -33.03 -6.63
CA LEU A 437 9.02 -34.40 -7.10
C LEU A 437 7.99 -34.86 -8.14
N LYS A 438 6.74 -34.39 -8.05
CA LYS A 438 5.71 -34.62 -9.08
C LYS A 438 5.98 -33.84 -10.38
N GLY A 439 7.09 -33.12 -10.49
CA GLY A 439 7.33 -32.14 -11.56
C GLY A 439 6.38 -30.95 -11.48
N GLN A 440 5.56 -30.91 -10.43
CA GLN A 440 4.55 -29.91 -10.20
C GLN A 440 5.13 -28.64 -9.57
N LEU A 441 6.43 -28.46 -9.33
CA LEU A 441 6.91 -27.11 -8.97
C LEU A 441 7.10 -26.24 -10.23
N ARG A 442 7.40 -26.86 -11.39
CA ARG A 442 7.22 -26.20 -12.69
C ARG A 442 5.73 -26.01 -13.05
N SER A 443 4.85 -26.88 -12.54
CA SER A 443 3.39 -26.79 -12.78
C SER A 443 2.57 -26.14 -11.64
N SER A 444 3.16 -25.81 -10.49
CA SER A 444 2.46 -25.20 -9.32
C SER A 444 2.56 -23.68 -9.39
N ILE A 445 3.51 -23.18 -10.17
CA ILE A 445 3.45 -21.82 -10.72
C ILE A 445 2.26 -21.71 -11.71
N LEU A 446 1.84 -22.82 -12.34
CA LEU A 446 0.69 -22.88 -13.25
C LEU A 446 -0.64 -23.28 -12.59
N ASN A 447 -0.64 -23.77 -11.35
CA ASN A 447 -1.85 -24.25 -10.66
C ASN A 447 -2.32 -23.36 -9.50
N GLN A 448 -1.69 -22.20 -9.28
CA GLN A 448 -2.26 -21.09 -8.50
C GLN A 448 -2.77 -19.96 -9.42
N VAL A 449 -3.30 -20.34 -10.58
CA VAL A 449 -3.98 -19.43 -11.50
C VAL A 449 -5.50 -19.66 -11.36
N PRO A 450 -6.28 -18.67 -10.87
CA PRO A 450 -7.70 -18.61 -11.21
C PRO A 450 -7.78 -18.31 -12.71
N GLN A 451 -8.09 -19.34 -13.50
CA GLN A 451 -8.27 -19.33 -14.96
C GLN A 451 -7.09 -18.81 -15.81
N SER A 452 -6.26 -19.73 -16.29
CA SER A 452 -6.55 -20.44 -17.55
C SER A 452 -5.43 -21.42 -17.89
N ALA A 453 -5.80 -22.50 -18.58
CA ALA A 453 -4.90 -23.56 -19.01
C ALA A 453 -4.58 -23.39 -20.49
N PHE A 454 -3.29 -23.58 -20.82
CA PHE A 454 -2.52 -23.55 -22.10
C PHE A 454 -1.76 -22.22 -22.35
N VAL A 455 -0.50 -22.21 -22.76
CA VAL A 455 0.07 -22.85 -23.94
C VAL A 455 1.13 -23.87 -23.56
N SER A 456 0.93 -25.11 -23.99
CA SER A 456 2.03 -26.05 -24.21
C SER A 456 2.52 -25.88 -25.65
N GLY A 457 3.73 -25.34 -25.79
CA GLY A 457 4.50 -25.38 -27.02
C GLY A 457 5.02 -24.03 -27.47
N LEU A 458 6.18 -23.63 -26.95
CA LEU A 458 7.35 -23.27 -27.76
C LEU A 458 8.53 -22.98 -26.81
N SER A 459 9.57 -23.79 -26.96
CA SER A 459 10.88 -23.55 -26.40
C SER A 459 11.52 -22.34 -27.09
N SER A 460 11.55 -21.19 -26.44
CA SER A 460 12.56 -20.16 -26.70
C SER A 460 12.54 -19.13 -25.57
N SER A 461 13.63 -19.12 -24.82
CA SER A 461 14.08 -18.03 -23.93
C SER A 461 13.94 -16.67 -24.61
N SER A 462 13.34 -15.65 -23.96
CA SER A 462 13.28 -14.30 -24.53
C SER A 462 12.81 -13.21 -23.56
N SER A 463 13.45 -12.04 -23.67
CA SER A 463 13.06 -10.63 -23.39
C SER A 463 11.58 -10.30 -23.08
N GLU A 464 10.62 -11.07 -23.56
CA GLU A 464 9.17 -10.84 -23.44
C GLU A 464 8.63 -11.15 -22.02
N GLU A 465 9.18 -12.14 -21.30
CA GLU A 465 8.77 -12.44 -19.92
C GLU A 465 9.16 -11.32 -18.92
N LEU A 466 10.31 -10.67 -19.14
CA LEU A 466 10.77 -9.53 -18.34
C LEU A 466 9.98 -8.26 -18.64
N ARG A 467 9.60 -8.08 -19.91
CA ARG A 467 8.73 -7.02 -20.38
C ARG A 467 7.35 -7.11 -19.72
N TRP A 468 6.72 -8.28 -19.74
CA TRP A 468 5.46 -8.55 -19.05
C TRP A 468 5.50 -8.25 -17.56
N LYS A 469 6.56 -8.64 -16.85
CA LYS A 469 6.72 -8.33 -15.40
C LYS A 469 6.91 -6.84 -15.13
N LYS A 470 7.63 -6.13 -16.00
CA LYS A 470 7.80 -4.67 -15.92
C LYS A 470 6.48 -3.95 -16.20
N GLU A 471 5.77 -4.35 -17.25
CA GLU A 471 4.44 -3.85 -17.60
C GLU A 471 3.39 -4.17 -16.53
N MET A 472 3.50 -5.30 -15.84
CA MET A 472 2.67 -5.66 -14.69
C MET A 472 2.88 -4.70 -13.51
N VAL A 473 4.14 -4.40 -13.17
CA VAL A 473 4.47 -3.42 -12.13
C VAL A 473 4.06 -2.00 -12.55
N ASP A 474 4.28 -1.65 -13.81
CA ASP A 474 3.93 -0.35 -14.37
C ASP A 474 2.40 -0.18 -14.51
N SER A 475 1.65 -1.25 -14.83
CA SER A 475 0.18 -1.27 -14.88
C SER A 475 -0.42 -1.12 -13.49
N VAL A 476 0.08 -1.83 -12.48
CA VAL A 476 -0.36 -1.66 -11.08
C VAL A 476 -0.02 -0.26 -10.56
N LYS A 477 1.18 0.25 -10.88
CA LYS A 477 1.57 1.63 -10.56
C LYS A 477 0.71 2.66 -11.29
N GLU A 478 0.35 2.42 -12.55
CA GLU A 478 -0.50 3.30 -13.35
C GLU A 478 -1.96 3.22 -12.90
N ASP A 479 -2.44 2.08 -12.43
CA ASP A 479 -3.78 1.90 -11.83
C ASP A 479 -3.83 2.54 -10.43
N GLN A 480 -2.78 2.40 -9.61
CA GLN A 480 -2.62 3.12 -8.35
C GLN A 480 -2.52 4.63 -8.60
N LYS A 481 -1.71 5.09 -9.56
CA LYS A 481 -1.63 6.50 -9.97
C LYS A 481 -2.95 6.98 -10.55
N SER A 482 -3.68 6.17 -11.31
CA SER A 482 -4.98 6.51 -11.88
C SER A 482 -6.05 6.58 -10.80
N ARG A 483 -6.05 5.69 -9.81
CA ARG A 483 -6.89 5.79 -8.60
C ARG A 483 -6.55 7.01 -7.76
N GLN A 484 -5.26 7.32 -7.63
CA GLN A 484 -4.78 8.52 -6.93
C GLN A 484 -5.08 9.79 -7.74
N LYS A 485 -5.10 9.72 -9.07
CA LYS A 485 -5.45 10.78 -10.01
C LYS A 485 -6.96 10.93 -10.13
N GLU A 486 -7.76 9.88 -10.06
CA GLU A 486 -9.24 9.91 -9.96
C GLU A 486 -9.66 10.49 -8.62
N ARG A 487 -8.95 10.14 -7.52
CA ARG A 487 -9.08 10.83 -6.23
C ARG A 487 -8.70 12.32 -6.33
N ARG A 488 -7.60 12.67 -7.02
CA ARG A 488 -7.15 14.07 -7.24
C ARG A 488 -7.97 14.86 -8.29
N ILE A 489 -8.60 14.19 -9.26
CA ILE A 489 -9.45 14.79 -10.31
C ILE A 489 -10.85 15.07 -9.75
N LEU A 490 -11.35 14.24 -8.83
CA LEU A 490 -12.50 14.59 -7.99
C LEU A 490 -12.26 15.90 -7.21
N ASP A 491 -11.00 16.14 -6.81
CA ASP A 491 -10.56 17.32 -6.05
C ASP A 491 -10.18 18.55 -6.92
N GLY A 492 -10.36 18.52 -8.25
CA GLY A 492 -10.24 19.74 -9.07
C GLY A 492 -9.93 19.56 -10.57
N ARG A 493 -10.97 19.45 -11.40
CA ARG A 493 -11.16 20.11 -12.73
C ARG A 493 -12.35 19.47 -13.45
N VAL A 494 -13.47 20.18 -13.51
CA VAL A 494 -14.55 19.90 -14.48
C VAL A 494 -14.25 20.72 -15.74
N SER A 495 -14.16 20.05 -16.89
CA SER A 495 -14.37 20.70 -18.20
C SER A 495 -15.76 20.30 -18.70
N THR A 496 -16.49 21.29 -19.18
CA THR A 496 -17.89 21.26 -19.54
C THR A 496 -18.11 20.55 -20.88
N THR A 497 -18.62 19.32 -20.86
CA THR A 497 -19.37 18.78 -22.00
C THR A 497 -20.69 18.17 -21.52
N LYS A 498 -21.79 18.66 -22.12
CA LYS A 498 -23.18 18.39 -21.74
C LYS A 498 -23.52 16.90 -21.93
N PRO A 499 -24.06 16.18 -20.92
CA PRO A 499 -24.85 14.99 -21.19
C PRO A 499 -26.24 15.42 -21.68
N ALA A 500 -26.59 14.95 -22.88
CA ALA A 500 -27.92 15.08 -23.44
C ALA A 500 -28.88 14.13 -22.71
N THR A 501 -29.58 14.61 -21.69
CA THR A 501 -30.85 14.02 -21.25
C THR A 501 -31.77 15.11 -20.72
N THR A 502 -32.85 15.32 -21.46
CA THR A 502 -33.90 16.31 -21.27
C THR A 502 -34.76 15.99 -20.05
N PHE A 503 -34.55 16.71 -18.94
CA PHE A 503 -35.60 17.08 -18.00
C PHE A 503 -35.50 18.59 -17.72
N ALA A 504 -36.64 19.26 -17.66
CA ALA A 504 -36.72 20.68 -17.34
C ALA A 504 -36.33 20.91 -15.88
N GLU A 505 -35.03 21.06 -15.62
CA GLU A 505 -34.51 21.45 -14.32
C GLU A 505 -34.91 22.90 -14.02
N ALA A 506 -35.53 23.13 -12.86
CA ALA A 506 -35.89 24.49 -12.42
C ALA A 506 -34.62 25.25 -12.02
N PHE A 507 -34.25 26.26 -12.80
CA PHE A 507 -33.21 27.22 -12.44
C PHE A 507 -33.56 27.94 -11.13
N GLU A 508 -32.56 28.20 -10.28
CA GLU A 508 -32.78 28.93 -9.03
C GLU A 508 -33.35 30.32 -9.29
N THR A 509 -34.60 30.53 -8.85
CA THR A 509 -35.19 31.86 -8.69
C THR A 509 -34.79 32.41 -7.33
N TYR A 510 -34.38 33.69 -7.26
CA TYR A 510 -33.90 34.41 -6.07
C TYR A 510 -34.81 34.37 -4.83
N GLU A 511 -36.05 33.88 -4.96
CA GLU A 511 -37.07 33.87 -3.90
C GLU A 511 -37.55 32.44 -3.57
N SER A 512 -36.81 31.41 -3.96
CA SER A 512 -37.17 30.02 -3.67
C SER A 512 -36.63 29.57 -2.31
N CYS A 513 -37.40 28.73 -1.62
CA CYS A 513 -36.99 28.19 -0.31
C CYS A 513 -35.76 27.30 -0.46
N VAL A 514 -34.69 27.57 0.29
CA VAL A 514 -33.42 26.80 0.23
C VAL A 514 -33.58 25.30 0.49
N MET A 515 -34.63 24.90 1.23
CA MET A 515 -34.83 23.51 1.66
C MET A 515 -35.69 22.68 0.72
N CYS A 516 -36.66 23.29 0.02
CA CYS A 516 -37.67 22.56 -0.74
C CYS A 516 -38.00 23.16 -2.12
N ASN A 517 -37.30 24.21 -2.54
CA ASN A 517 -37.48 24.92 -3.82
C ASN A 517 -38.84 25.62 -4.00
N SER A 518 -39.75 25.58 -3.02
CA SER A 518 -41.05 26.27 -3.11
C SER A 518 -40.88 27.79 -3.12
N SER A 519 -41.66 28.46 -3.96
CA SER A 519 -41.71 29.92 -4.09
C SER A 519 -43.16 30.40 -3.91
N PRO A 520 -43.41 31.60 -3.34
CA PRO A 520 -42.44 32.55 -2.79
C PRO A 520 -41.97 32.15 -1.39
N ALA A 521 -40.69 32.36 -1.10
CA ALA A 521 -40.09 32.16 0.21
C ALA A 521 -39.74 33.49 0.89
N LYS A 522 -39.78 33.50 2.23
CA LYS A 522 -39.50 34.68 3.04
C LYS A 522 -38.08 34.63 3.58
N LEU A 523 -37.44 35.79 3.65
CA LEU A 523 -36.14 35.94 4.29
C LEU A 523 -36.19 35.63 5.79
N CYS A 524 -35.13 35.01 6.29
CA CYS A 524 -34.91 34.87 7.72
C CYS A 524 -34.93 36.24 8.41
N ALA A 525 -35.75 36.38 9.46
CA ALA A 525 -36.01 37.66 10.13
C ALA A 525 -34.75 38.31 10.75
N ARG A 526 -33.72 37.51 11.05
CA ARG A 526 -32.47 37.99 11.66
C ARG A 526 -31.40 38.35 10.64
N CYS A 527 -30.91 37.36 9.89
CA CYS A 527 -29.78 37.55 8.98
C CYS A 527 -30.16 38.15 7.63
N LYS A 528 -31.44 38.04 7.23
CA LYS A 528 -31.96 38.47 5.92
C LYS A 528 -31.14 37.94 4.73
N ALA A 529 -30.55 36.75 4.88
CA ALA A 529 -29.62 36.18 3.91
C ALA A 529 -29.92 34.71 3.55
N CYS A 530 -31.10 34.22 3.89
CA CYS A 530 -31.56 32.87 3.53
C CYS A 530 -33.09 32.83 3.44
N HIS A 531 -33.62 32.06 2.50
CA HIS A 531 -35.04 32.01 2.13
C HIS A 531 -35.74 30.72 2.60
N TYR A 532 -36.87 30.87 3.30
CA TYR A 532 -37.72 29.75 3.73
C TYR A 532 -39.20 29.98 3.39
N CYS A 533 -39.89 28.97 2.84
CA CYS A 533 -41.33 29.04 2.59
C CYS A 533 -42.16 28.84 3.88
N SER A 534 -41.59 28.19 4.90
CA SER A 534 -42.28 27.84 6.13
C SER A 534 -41.33 27.85 7.34
N ARG A 535 -41.91 27.91 8.55
CA ARG A 535 -41.16 27.74 9.81
C ARG A 535 -40.55 26.35 9.94
N ASP A 536 -41.13 25.33 9.33
CA ASP A 536 -40.63 23.97 9.41
C ASP A 536 -39.38 23.79 8.55
N CYS A 537 -39.35 24.37 7.35
CA CYS A 537 -38.12 24.45 6.54
C CYS A 537 -37.02 25.20 7.29
N GLN A 538 -37.35 26.33 7.95
CA GLN A 538 -36.39 27.06 8.77
C GLN A 538 -35.89 26.24 9.98
N ARG A 539 -36.77 25.52 10.68
CA ARG A 539 -36.41 24.65 11.82
C ARG A 539 -35.50 23.50 11.38
N SER A 540 -35.78 22.90 10.23
CA SER A 540 -34.95 21.84 9.66
C SER A 540 -33.54 22.33 9.34
N ASP A 541 -33.39 23.57 8.89
CA ASP A 541 -32.10 24.16 8.56
C ASP A 541 -31.38 24.81 9.76
N TRP A 542 -32.12 25.08 10.84
CA TRP A 542 -31.61 25.80 12.01
C TRP A 542 -30.31 25.26 12.61
N PRO A 543 -30.06 23.94 12.71
CA PRO A 543 -28.83 23.40 13.30
C PRO A 543 -27.54 23.91 12.66
N CYS A 544 -27.50 24.07 11.34
CA CYS A 544 -26.37 24.67 10.63
C CYS A 544 -26.55 26.19 10.49
N HIS A 545 -27.74 26.66 10.10
CA HIS A 545 -28.00 28.09 9.87
C HIS A 545 -27.61 28.95 11.08
N LYS A 546 -27.91 28.49 12.30
CA LYS A 546 -27.61 29.22 13.54
C LYS A 546 -26.12 29.52 13.76
N LEU A 547 -25.23 28.76 13.12
CA LEU A 547 -23.78 28.94 13.23
C LEU A 547 -23.37 30.31 12.69
N LEU A 548 -23.96 30.74 11.57
CA LEU A 548 -23.61 32.01 10.92
C LEU A 548 -24.73 33.05 10.95
N CYS A 549 -25.95 32.69 11.36
CA CYS A 549 -27.11 33.58 11.36
C CYS A 549 -26.88 34.89 12.13
N LYS A 550 -26.28 34.80 13.34
CA LYS A 550 -25.94 35.98 14.14
C LYS A 550 -24.84 36.79 13.45
N ASP A 551 -23.77 36.12 13.06
CA ASP A 551 -22.58 36.75 12.50
C ASP A 551 -22.90 37.49 11.19
N MET A 552 -23.80 36.95 10.36
CA MET A 552 -24.27 37.59 9.13
C MET A 552 -24.99 38.91 9.39
N SER A 553 -25.72 39.02 10.50
CA SER A 553 -26.41 40.26 10.90
C SER A 553 -25.49 41.28 11.56
N SER A 554 -24.33 40.86 12.06
CA SER A 554 -23.41 41.70 12.85
C SER A 554 -21.99 41.72 12.30
N GLN A 555 -21.81 41.39 11.01
CA GLN A 555 -20.49 41.35 10.39
C GLN A 555 -19.89 42.75 10.32
N ALA A 556 -18.57 42.85 10.48
CA ALA A 556 -17.85 44.10 10.32
C ALA A 556 -18.07 44.71 8.92
N PRO A 557 -18.05 46.05 8.78
CA PRO A 557 -18.20 46.72 7.50
C PRO A 557 -17.23 46.18 6.45
N ARG A 558 -17.69 46.14 5.19
CA ARG A 558 -16.88 45.71 4.06
C ARG A 558 -15.66 46.64 3.90
N PRO A 559 -14.41 46.12 3.88
CA PRO A 559 -13.22 46.96 3.78
C PRO A 559 -13.12 47.75 2.46
N SER A 560 -13.45 47.14 1.33
CA SER A 560 -13.53 47.82 0.02
C SER A 560 -14.49 47.09 -0.93
N LEU A 561 -14.90 47.72 -2.03
CA LEU A 561 -15.79 47.10 -3.04
C LEU A 561 -15.20 45.83 -3.69
N ALA A 562 -13.87 45.74 -3.71
CA ALA A 562 -13.12 44.58 -4.19
C ALA A 562 -13.15 43.41 -3.19
N HIS A 563 -13.45 43.64 -1.92
CA HIS A 563 -13.64 42.56 -0.97
C HIS A 563 -15.01 41.91 -1.16
N LYS A 564 -15.02 40.59 -1.28
CA LYS A 564 -16.22 39.75 -1.35
C LYS A 564 -16.32 38.89 -0.11
N ARG A 565 -17.55 38.64 0.33
CA ARG A 565 -17.80 37.79 1.48
C ARG A 565 -17.56 36.32 1.13
N ALA A 566 -16.84 35.61 1.99
CA ALA A 566 -16.61 34.18 1.91
C ALA A 566 -16.93 33.51 3.26
N ILE A 567 -17.03 32.17 3.26
CA ILE A 567 -17.17 31.37 4.48
C ILE A 567 -15.89 30.57 4.67
N LEU A 568 -15.20 30.77 5.79
CA LEU A 568 -14.03 30.01 6.20
C LEU A 568 -14.46 28.89 7.16
N PHE A 569 -14.06 27.66 6.86
CA PHE A 569 -14.12 26.52 7.75
C PHE A 569 -12.71 26.30 8.32
N PRO A 570 -12.44 26.79 9.54
CA PRO A 570 -11.14 26.61 10.18
C PRO A 570 -10.92 25.14 10.56
N GLN A 571 -9.68 24.67 10.45
CA GLN A 571 -9.31 23.30 10.76
C GLN A 571 -9.49 22.95 12.25
N ASN A 572 -9.03 23.84 13.13
CA ASN A 572 -8.93 23.59 14.57
C ASN A 572 -10.12 24.10 15.38
N GLU A 573 -11.04 24.86 14.77
CA GLU A 573 -12.17 25.45 15.48
C GLU A 573 -13.50 24.79 15.09
N ALA A 574 -14.43 24.74 16.04
CA ALA A 574 -15.69 24.05 15.86
C ALA A 574 -16.73 24.84 15.04
N LYS A 575 -16.48 26.12 14.74
CA LYS A 575 -17.46 27.04 14.14
C LYS A 575 -16.90 27.65 12.85
N PRO A 576 -17.68 27.73 11.76
CA PRO A 576 -17.29 28.47 10.56
C PRO A 576 -17.36 29.99 10.79
N PHE A 577 -16.65 30.75 9.96
CA PHE A 577 -16.55 32.21 10.04
C PHE A 577 -16.92 32.90 8.72
N LEU A 578 -17.50 34.10 8.82
CA LEU A 578 -17.61 35.01 7.68
C LEU A 578 -16.34 35.84 7.57
N VAL A 579 -15.72 35.85 6.39
CA VAL A 579 -14.48 36.57 6.12
C VAL A 579 -14.63 37.45 4.88
N TRP A 580 -13.85 38.54 4.83
CA TRP A 580 -13.75 39.41 3.66
C TRP A 580 -12.50 39.04 2.86
N VAL A 581 -12.68 38.62 1.60
CA VAL A 581 -11.58 38.21 0.72
C VAL A 581 -11.39 39.26 -0.36
N LEU A 582 -10.18 39.80 -0.48
CA LEU A 582 -9.84 40.73 -1.55
C LEU A 582 -9.84 39.99 -2.90
N CYS A 583 -10.67 40.46 -3.84
CA CYS A 583 -10.72 39.94 -5.21
C CYS A 583 -10.16 41.00 -6.15
N SER A 584 -9.03 40.69 -6.79
CA SER A 584 -8.28 41.61 -7.65
C SER A 584 -8.53 41.30 -9.11
N ARG A 585 -8.81 42.34 -9.92
CA ARG A 585 -8.91 42.21 -11.37
C ARG A 585 -7.52 42.25 -11.98
N ASN A 586 -7.24 41.30 -12.86
CA ASN A 586 -6.00 41.21 -13.61
C ASN A 586 -6.32 41.23 -15.10
N VAL A 587 -5.41 41.81 -15.88
CA VAL A 587 -5.47 41.82 -17.34
C VAL A 587 -4.29 40.99 -17.82
N ASP A 588 -4.55 39.96 -18.61
CA ASP A 588 -3.46 39.16 -19.16
C ASP A 588 -2.75 39.98 -20.26
N SER A 589 -1.50 40.39 -20.00
CA SER A 589 -0.71 41.23 -20.90
C SER A 589 0.37 40.44 -21.66
N GLN A 590 0.34 39.11 -21.62
CA GLN A 590 1.46 38.27 -22.09
C GLN A 590 1.41 37.88 -23.58
N ASN A 591 0.37 38.26 -24.33
CA ASN A 591 0.33 38.04 -25.78
C ASN A 591 0.17 39.39 -26.49
N GLU A 592 1.27 39.97 -26.97
CA GLU A 592 1.24 41.17 -27.82
C GLU A 592 0.55 40.93 -29.18
N ASP A 593 0.26 39.67 -29.52
CA ASP A 593 -0.32 39.23 -30.79
C ASP A 593 -1.83 38.90 -30.74
N ASP A 594 -2.49 38.98 -29.57
CA ASP A 594 -3.92 38.62 -29.43
C ASP A 594 -4.75 39.88 -29.09
N GLU A 595 -5.62 40.33 -30.00
CA GLU A 595 -6.43 41.56 -29.85
C GLU A 595 -7.44 41.51 -28.66
N ARG A 596 -7.53 40.39 -27.94
CA ARG A 596 -8.43 40.20 -26.79
C ARG A 596 -7.67 40.31 -25.48
N GLN A 597 -7.75 41.49 -24.84
CA GLN A 597 -7.42 41.62 -23.43
C GLN A 597 -8.45 40.84 -22.59
N VAL A 598 -8.04 39.69 -22.03
CA VAL A 598 -8.90 38.89 -21.14
C VAL A 598 -8.74 39.41 -19.71
N GLU A 599 -9.83 39.93 -19.14
CA GLU A 599 -9.89 40.35 -17.74
C GLU A 599 -10.39 39.22 -16.82
N TYR A 600 -9.55 38.72 -15.93
CA TYR A 600 -9.93 37.71 -14.93
C TYR A 600 -9.81 38.26 -13.50
N GLU A 601 -10.53 37.66 -12.55
CA GLU A 601 -10.52 38.09 -11.15
C GLU A 601 -9.90 37.00 -10.26
N THR A 602 -8.90 37.35 -9.45
CA THR A 602 -8.26 36.42 -8.51
C THR A 602 -8.61 36.75 -7.07
N ALA A 603 -8.96 35.74 -6.28
CA ALA A 603 -9.25 35.88 -4.86
C ALA A 603 -7.99 35.65 -4.00
N GLY A 604 -7.69 36.59 -3.10
CA GLY A 604 -6.58 36.53 -2.16
C GLY A 604 -6.80 35.55 -1.01
N ILE A 605 -7.05 34.28 -1.31
CA ILE A 605 -7.42 33.22 -0.37
C ILE A 605 -6.23 32.58 0.35
N GLN A 606 -5.03 32.70 -0.21
CA GLN A 606 -3.84 32.01 0.29
C GLN A 606 -3.55 32.25 1.79
N PRO A 607 -3.67 33.47 2.34
CA PRO A 607 -3.48 33.72 3.78
C PRO A 607 -4.50 32.99 4.67
N LEU A 608 -5.67 32.63 4.14
CA LEU A 608 -6.71 31.92 4.88
C LEU A 608 -6.48 30.41 4.94
N LEU A 609 -5.63 29.87 4.05
CA LEU A 609 -5.29 28.46 3.97
C LEU A 609 -4.01 28.11 4.73
N GLY A 610 -3.22 29.11 5.15
CA GLY A 610 -1.98 28.93 5.91
C GLY A 610 -0.89 29.92 5.49
N MET A 611 0.03 30.21 6.41
CA MET A 611 1.14 31.14 6.18
C MET A 611 2.27 30.55 5.31
N ASP A 612 2.23 29.25 5.08
CA ASP A 612 3.22 28.44 4.36
C ASP A 612 3.02 28.40 2.84
N LYS A 613 2.09 29.22 2.31
CA LYS A 613 1.78 29.29 0.88
C LYS A 613 1.44 27.91 0.28
N PRO A 614 0.39 27.24 0.78
CA PRO A 614 0.09 25.87 0.36
C PRO A 614 -0.28 25.77 -1.11
N ILE A 615 -0.02 24.61 -1.71
CA ILE A 615 -0.69 24.18 -2.93
C ILE A 615 -2.14 23.93 -2.57
N PHE A 616 -3.06 24.64 -3.23
CA PHE A 616 -4.49 24.54 -2.96
C PHE A 616 -5.26 24.03 -4.17
N GLY A 617 -6.29 23.25 -3.87
CA GLY A 617 -7.24 22.69 -4.81
C GLY A 617 -8.51 23.53 -4.79
N THR A 618 -9.24 23.52 -5.90
CA THR A 618 -10.47 24.28 -6.05
C THR A 618 -11.54 23.40 -6.71
N VAL A 619 -12.70 23.29 -6.05
CA VAL A 619 -13.83 22.47 -6.51
C VAL A 619 -15.07 23.35 -6.72
N PRO A 620 -15.62 23.39 -7.95
CA PRO A 620 -16.86 24.10 -8.22
C PRO A 620 -18.10 23.27 -7.80
N ILE A 621 -19.12 23.96 -7.30
CA ILE A 621 -20.44 23.43 -6.99
C ILE A 621 -21.45 24.18 -7.86
N GLU A 622 -21.93 23.50 -8.89
CA GLU A 622 -22.92 24.05 -9.83
C GLU A 622 -24.32 23.47 -9.59
N ARG A 623 -24.40 22.35 -8.87
CA ARG A 623 -25.64 21.63 -8.58
C ARG A 623 -25.66 21.16 -7.13
N ASN A 624 -26.83 21.28 -6.50
CA ASN A 624 -27.13 20.62 -5.24
C ASN A 624 -28.09 19.46 -5.49
N CYS A 625 -27.55 18.26 -5.67
CA CYS A 625 -28.35 17.06 -5.97
C CYS A 625 -29.26 16.64 -4.82
N LYS A 626 -28.86 16.85 -3.56
CA LYS A 626 -29.67 16.54 -2.38
C LYS A 626 -31.00 17.31 -2.36
N ARG A 627 -31.00 18.53 -2.92
CA ARG A 627 -32.19 19.38 -3.06
C ARG A 627 -32.72 19.43 -4.49
N ALA A 628 -32.09 18.71 -5.43
CA ALA A 628 -32.31 18.80 -6.87
C ALA A 628 -32.42 20.24 -7.36
N ARG A 629 -31.38 21.02 -7.08
CA ARG A 629 -31.28 22.41 -7.50
C ARG A 629 -30.08 22.59 -8.42
N ASN A 630 -30.31 23.25 -9.54
CA ASN A 630 -29.26 23.75 -10.41
C ASN A 630 -28.97 25.21 -10.02
N LEU A 631 -27.73 25.51 -9.65
CA LEU A 631 -27.31 26.85 -9.23
C LEU A 631 -27.06 27.76 -10.45
N GLY A 632 -27.08 27.20 -11.66
CA GLY A 632 -27.11 27.93 -12.93
C GLY A 632 -25.93 28.89 -13.08
N SER A 633 -26.22 30.18 -13.27
CA SER A 633 -25.20 31.22 -13.42
C SER A 633 -24.48 31.59 -12.11
N ARG A 634 -24.83 30.97 -10.97
CA ARG A 634 -24.28 31.25 -9.62
C ARG A 634 -23.61 30.01 -9.04
N ARG A 635 -22.39 29.71 -9.46
CA ARG A 635 -21.66 28.58 -8.88
C ARG A 635 -21.05 28.96 -7.53
N LEU A 636 -20.84 27.96 -6.69
CA LEU A 636 -20.02 28.08 -5.49
C LEU A 636 -18.67 27.43 -5.74
N THR A 637 -17.66 27.88 -5.03
CA THR A 637 -16.30 27.41 -5.18
C THR A 637 -15.73 27.08 -3.82
N LEU A 638 -15.27 25.86 -3.62
CA LEU A 638 -14.55 25.42 -2.42
C LEU A 638 -13.06 25.39 -2.71
N THR A 639 -12.27 26.13 -1.93
CA THR A 639 -10.81 26.10 -2.00
C THR A 639 -10.25 25.51 -0.71
N PHE A 640 -9.34 24.55 -0.83
CA PHE A 640 -8.77 23.79 0.29
C PHE A 640 -7.31 23.44 0.01
N ARG A 641 -6.59 22.95 1.02
CA ARG A 641 -5.19 22.51 0.86
C ARG A 641 -5.16 21.17 0.15
N ASP A 642 -4.64 21.13 -1.08
CA ASP A 642 -4.59 19.91 -1.91
C ASP A 642 -3.46 18.95 -1.49
N ALA A 643 -2.45 19.49 -0.81
CA ALA A 643 -1.32 18.72 -0.29
C ALA A 643 -1.58 18.11 1.10
N PHE A 644 -2.84 18.00 1.55
CA PHE A 644 -3.18 17.63 2.94
C PHE A 644 -2.60 16.28 3.40
N LEU A 645 -2.39 15.34 2.47
CA LEU A 645 -1.76 14.03 2.74
C LEU A 645 -0.23 14.10 2.97
N LYS A 646 0.39 15.25 2.70
CA LYS A 646 1.85 15.44 2.75
C LYS A 646 2.27 16.60 3.64
N ASP A 647 1.37 17.56 3.88
CA ASP A 647 1.65 18.80 4.61
C ASP A 647 1.30 18.75 6.10
N GLY A 648 0.81 17.61 6.60
CA GLY A 648 0.46 17.42 8.01
C GLY A 648 -0.92 18.00 8.40
N SER A 649 -1.75 18.39 7.42
CA SER A 649 -3.10 18.88 7.70
C SER A 649 -3.99 17.81 8.34
N THR A 650 -4.43 18.07 9.57
CA THR A 650 -5.45 17.30 10.30
C THR A 650 -6.89 17.53 9.78
N ILE A 651 -7.81 16.66 10.19
CA ILE A 651 -9.24 16.71 9.83
C ILE A 651 -9.88 18.05 10.26
N ASN A 652 -10.63 18.66 9.35
CA ASN A 652 -11.34 19.91 9.56
C ASN A 652 -12.54 19.71 10.49
N ARG A 653 -12.35 20.03 11.76
CA ARG A 653 -13.40 19.92 12.79
C ARG A 653 -14.54 20.92 12.55
N GLY A 654 -14.27 22.04 11.90
CA GLY A 654 -15.28 23.04 11.54
C GLY A 654 -16.33 22.50 10.59
N ILE A 655 -15.94 21.72 9.58
CA ILE A 655 -16.85 21.06 8.63
C ILE A 655 -17.71 20.02 9.34
N LEU A 656 -17.10 19.10 10.09
CA LEU A 656 -17.83 18.06 10.83
C LEU A 656 -18.90 18.66 11.77
N ASN A 657 -18.53 19.74 12.47
CA ASN A 657 -19.44 20.46 13.36
C ASN A 657 -20.48 21.31 12.63
N SER A 658 -20.23 21.72 11.39
CA SER A 658 -21.18 22.49 10.58
C SER A 658 -22.26 21.60 9.98
N VAL A 659 -21.91 20.36 9.64
CA VAL A 659 -22.81 19.39 9.04
C VAL A 659 -23.81 18.83 10.07
N LYS A 660 -23.34 18.32 11.22
CA LYS A 660 -24.17 17.79 12.32
C LYS A 660 -25.40 17.00 11.84
N LEU A 661 -26.61 17.47 12.16
CA LEU A 661 -27.87 16.80 11.85
C LEU A 661 -28.23 16.80 10.34
N SER A 662 -27.41 17.43 9.50
CA SER A 662 -27.63 17.44 8.05
C SER A 662 -27.22 16.12 7.38
N GLY A 663 -26.40 15.29 8.02
CA GLY A 663 -25.93 14.00 7.50
C GLY A 663 -24.54 13.63 7.99
N THR A 664 -23.98 12.57 7.42
CA THR A 664 -22.60 12.12 7.68
C THR A 664 -21.68 12.68 6.60
N VAL A 665 -20.48 13.09 6.98
CA VAL A 665 -19.43 13.50 6.03
C VAL A 665 -18.60 12.27 5.67
N HIS A 666 -18.61 11.86 4.41
CA HIS A 666 -17.91 10.66 3.94
C HIS A 666 -16.46 10.92 3.49
N HIS A 667 -16.11 12.19 3.23
CA HIS A 667 -14.76 12.59 2.83
C HIS A 667 -14.00 13.24 3.99
N SER A 668 -12.75 12.83 4.19
CA SER A 668 -11.86 13.39 5.21
C SER A 668 -11.29 14.74 4.78
N TRP A 669 -12.12 15.79 4.81
CA TRP A 669 -11.68 17.16 4.56
C TRP A 669 -10.63 17.56 5.60
N CYS A 670 -9.42 17.88 5.15
CA CYS A 670 -8.29 18.26 6.00
C CYS A 670 -7.82 19.69 5.71
N GLY A 671 -7.30 20.37 6.73
CA GLY A 671 -6.86 21.76 6.60
C GLY A 671 -8.02 22.77 6.57
N PRO A 672 -7.72 24.08 6.51
CA PRO A 672 -8.74 25.12 6.34
C PRO A 672 -9.41 25.00 4.95
N VAL A 673 -10.70 25.29 4.89
CA VAL A 673 -11.47 25.30 3.63
C VAL A 673 -12.23 26.63 3.49
N VAL A 674 -12.20 27.25 2.32
CA VAL A 674 -12.87 28.52 2.03
C VAL A 674 -13.94 28.29 0.96
N ALA A 675 -15.17 28.72 1.24
CA ALA A 675 -16.26 28.72 0.28
C ALA A 675 -16.54 30.15 -0.23
N MET A 676 -16.56 30.31 -1.55
CA MET A 676 -16.87 31.57 -2.24
C MET A 676 -18.00 31.37 -3.25
N ARG A 677 -18.64 32.47 -3.65
CA ARG A 677 -19.64 32.49 -4.70
C ARG A 677 -19.07 33.17 -5.93
N GLU A 678 -19.35 32.59 -7.09
CA GLU A 678 -18.98 33.13 -8.39
C GLU A 678 -20.22 33.24 -9.28
N THR A 679 -20.27 34.27 -10.13
CA THR A 679 -21.36 34.51 -11.06
C THR A 679 -20.81 34.76 -12.46
N LEU A 680 -21.44 34.14 -13.45
CA LEU A 680 -21.06 34.29 -14.85
C LEU A 680 -21.33 35.73 -15.33
N ASN A 681 -20.34 36.35 -15.96
CA ASN A 681 -20.43 37.69 -16.52
C ASN A 681 -20.64 37.64 -18.05
N GLY A 682 -21.86 37.93 -18.53
CA GLY A 682 -22.12 38.16 -19.96
C GLY A 682 -22.63 36.96 -20.77
N ARG A 683 -23.24 37.25 -21.94
CA ARG A 683 -23.94 36.32 -22.84
C ARG A 683 -23.03 35.83 -23.98
N TYR A 684 -21.94 35.13 -23.68
CA TYR A 684 -21.12 34.53 -24.73
C TYR A 684 -21.43 33.04 -24.87
N GLU A 685 -21.49 32.56 -26.11
CA GLU A 685 -21.87 31.18 -26.45
C GLU A 685 -20.79 30.15 -26.07
N ASP A 686 -19.55 30.60 -25.86
CA ASP A 686 -18.41 29.83 -25.35
C ASP A 686 -17.97 30.39 -23.99
N ILE A 687 -18.31 29.69 -22.90
CA ILE A 687 -17.97 30.05 -21.51
C ILE A 687 -16.55 29.56 -21.20
N THR A 688 -15.61 30.44 -20.85
CA THR A 688 -14.29 30.06 -20.31
C THR A 688 -14.23 30.25 -18.79
N LEU A 689 -13.18 29.70 -18.14
CA LEU A 689 -12.98 29.86 -16.69
C LEU A 689 -12.85 31.33 -16.26
N ASP A 690 -12.47 32.21 -17.19
CA ASP A 690 -12.15 33.62 -16.95
C ASP A 690 -13.39 34.54 -16.91
N ASP A 691 -14.57 34.01 -17.28
CA ASP A 691 -15.84 34.76 -17.34
C ASP A 691 -16.55 34.91 -15.99
N PHE A 692 -16.03 34.29 -14.93
CA PHE A 692 -16.65 34.29 -13.61
C PHE A 692 -16.13 35.43 -12.72
N ARG A 693 -17.05 36.06 -11.97
CA ARG A 693 -16.76 37.13 -11.01
C ARG A 693 -17.23 36.73 -9.62
N HIS A 694 -16.46 37.05 -8.59
CA HIS A 694 -16.80 36.73 -7.21
C HIS A 694 -17.90 37.66 -6.67
N GLU A 695 -18.89 37.08 -6.01
CA GLU A 695 -19.98 37.79 -5.34
C GLU A 695 -19.98 37.49 -3.84
N ASP A 696 -20.78 38.24 -3.08
CA ASP A 696 -20.97 37.94 -1.67
C ASP A 696 -21.74 36.64 -1.49
N ILE A 697 -21.10 35.66 -0.85
CA ILE A 697 -21.79 34.45 -0.41
C ILE A 697 -22.88 34.79 0.62
N THR A 698 -23.99 34.06 0.55
CA THR A 698 -25.17 34.18 1.42
C THR A 698 -25.36 32.93 2.28
N LEU A 699 -26.38 32.92 3.14
CA LEU A 699 -26.73 31.73 3.91
C LEU A 699 -27.60 30.74 3.13
N ASP A 700 -28.16 31.12 1.98
CA ASP A 700 -28.68 30.15 1.01
C ASP A 700 -27.52 29.31 0.44
N ASP A 701 -26.45 29.99 0.01
CA ASP A 701 -25.24 29.34 -0.49
C ASP A 701 -24.58 28.43 0.57
N PHE A 702 -24.57 28.87 1.84
CA PHE A 702 -24.06 28.05 2.94
C PHE A 702 -24.78 26.71 3.04
N ARG A 703 -26.11 26.67 2.86
CA ARG A 703 -26.86 25.40 2.86
C ARG A 703 -26.39 24.48 1.74
N HIS A 704 -26.12 25.03 0.56
CA HIS A 704 -25.62 24.26 -0.56
C HIS A 704 -24.22 23.69 -0.30
N VAL A 705 -23.33 24.46 0.33
CA VAL A 705 -22.02 23.98 0.79
C VAL A 705 -22.15 22.83 1.81
N ILE A 706 -23.03 22.96 2.81
CA ILE A 706 -23.21 21.90 3.80
C ILE A 706 -23.82 20.63 3.17
N ASP A 707 -24.79 20.76 2.27
CA ASP A 707 -25.31 19.61 1.53
C ASP A 707 -24.24 18.96 0.65
N TYR A 708 -23.36 19.74 0.03
CA TYR A 708 -22.23 19.24 -0.75
C TYR A 708 -21.29 18.39 0.11
N PHE A 709 -20.87 18.86 1.29
CA PHE A 709 -20.01 18.08 2.19
C PHE A 709 -20.61 16.73 2.62
N VAL A 710 -21.94 16.64 2.70
CA VAL A 710 -22.65 15.38 3.01
C VAL A 710 -22.68 14.44 1.80
N THR A 711 -22.91 14.98 0.60
CA THR A 711 -23.03 14.14 -0.61
C THR A 711 -21.70 13.81 -1.25
N TYR A 712 -20.64 14.55 -0.94
CA TYR A 712 -19.33 14.37 -1.55
C TYR A 712 -18.71 13.03 -1.16
N ASN A 713 -18.27 12.27 -2.17
CA ASN A 713 -17.66 10.96 -2.04
C ASN A 713 -18.52 9.91 -1.31
N LYS A 714 -19.86 10.05 -1.37
CA LYS A 714 -20.78 9.02 -0.87
C LYS A 714 -20.77 7.81 -1.82
N SER A 715 -20.35 6.65 -1.33
CA SER A 715 -20.21 5.40 -2.10
C SER A 715 -21.20 4.29 -1.67
N GLU A 716 -22.15 4.61 -0.80
CA GLU A 716 -23.20 3.68 -0.38
C GLU A 716 -24.12 3.36 -1.56
N THR A 717 -24.40 2.07 -1.77
CA THR A 717 -25.31 1.57 -2.81
C THR A 717 -26.32 0.62 -2.17
N PRO A 718 -27.47 1.16 -1.70
CA PRO A 718 -28.46 0.34 -1.01
C PRO A 718 -29.02 -0.76 -1.94
N GLU A 719 -29.17 -1.96 -1.39
CA GLU A 719 -29.73 -3.11 -2.11
C GLU A 719 -31.24 -2.92 -2.32
N ILE A 720 -31.72 -3.18 -3.54
CA ILE A 720 -33.13 -3.02 -3.90
C ILE A 720 -33.89 -4.26 -3.43
N THR A 721 -34.60 -4.13 -2.31
CA THR A 721 -35.45 -5.18 -1.72
C THR A 721 -36.92 -5.09 -2.18
N ALA A 722 -37.27 -4.05 -2.95
CA ALA A 722 -38.62 -3.80 -3.46
C ALA A 722 -38.94 -4.68 -4.70
N PRO A 723 -40.23 -4.84 -5.08
CA PRO A 723 -40.65 -5.69 -6.22
C PRO A 723 -39.93 -5.32 -7.53
N LEU A 724 -39.80 -6.30 -8.44
CA LEU A 724 -39.07 -6.21 -9.73
C LEU A 724 -39.38 -4.93 -10.54
N ASP A 725 -40.60 -4.41 -10.44
CA ASP A 725 -41.13 -3.24 -11.13
C ASP A 725 -40.75 -1.88 -10.49
N HIS A 726 -39.95 -1.88 -9.42
CA HIS A 726 -39.49 -0.67 -8.75
C HIS A 726 -38.62 0.19 -9.70
N LYS A 727 -39.23 1.19 -10.34
CA LYS A 727 -38.47 2.15 -11.15
C LYS A 727 -37.68 3.06 -10.23
N CYS A 728 -36.36 3.06 -10.42
CA CYS A 728 -35.49 4.04 -9.79
C CYS A 728 -35.99 5.45 -10.16
N THR A 729 -35.95 6.37 -9.20
CA THR A 729 -36.34 7.76 -9.44
C THR A 729 -35.39 8.39 -10.47
N GLY A 730 -35.78 9.49 -11.14
CA GLY A 730 -34.88 10.15 -12.10
C GLY A 730 -33.51 10.63 -11.54
N ARG A 731 -33.26 10.49 -10.23
CA ARG A 731 -32.00 10.85 -9.53
C ARG A 731 -31.10 9.65 -9.23
N THR A 732 -31.57 8.45 -9.53
CA THR A 732 -30.99 7.17 -9.13
C THR A 732 -31.12 6.23 -10.32
N ILE A 733 -30.13 5.36 -10.54
CA ILE A 733 -30.24 4.31 -11.56
C ILE A 733 -30.15 2.96 -10.90
N ARG A 734 -30.68 1.95 -11.55
CA ARG A 734 -30.46 0.57 -11.17
C ARG A 734 -29.07 0.13 -11.63
N GLY A 735 -28.26 -0.30 -10.68
CA GLY A 735 -27.01 -1.01 -10.92
C GLY A 735 -27.10 -2.45 -10.42
N VAL A 736 -26.02 -3.19 -10.60
CA VAL A 736 -25.90 -4.57 -10.09
C VAL A 736 -24.56 -4.73 -9.37
N LYS A 737 -24.59 -5.24 -8.15
CA LYS A 737 -23.42 -5.67 -7.38
C LYS A 737 -23.11 -7.12 -7.76
N ILE A 738 -21.91 -7.36 -8.30
CA ILE A 738 -21.34 -8.71 -8.44
C ILE A 738 -20.62 -9.02 -7.12
N CYS A 739 -21.16 -9.98 -6.38
CA CYS A 739 -20.61 -10.44 -5.12
C CYS A 739 -19.33 -11.27 -5.35
N CYS A 740 -18.30 -11.03 -4.56
CA CYS A 740 -17.08 -11.82 -4.59
C CYS A 740 -17.31 -13.25 -4.07
N TYR A 741 -16.33 -14.11 -4.29
CA TYR A 741 -16.38 -15.51 -3.86
C TYR A 741 -16.64 -15.66 -2.35
N GLY A 742 -16.02 -14.83 -1.52
CA GLY A 742 -16.20 -14.83 -0.08
C GLY A 742 -17.63 -14.49 0.34
N GLU A 743 -18.22 -13.43 -0.22
CA GLU A 743 -19.59 -13.03 0.11
C GLU A 743 -20.63 -14.08 -0.32
N ASN A 744 -20.47 -14.64 -1.52
CA ASN A 744 -21.33 -15.72 -2.01
C ASN A 744 -21.24 -16.97 -1.14
N LYS A 745 -20.03 -17.39 -0.76
CA LYS A 745 -19.81 -18.66 -0.06
C LYS A 745 -20.10 -18.59 1.44
N LEU A 746 -19.75 -17.50 2.11
CA LEU A 746 -19.87 -17.38 3.57
C LEU A 746 -21.21 -16.83 4.01
N HIS A 747 -21.80 -15.90 3.25
CA HIS A 747 -23.05 -15.25 3.62
C HIS A 747 -24.25 -15.77 2.83
N GLY A 748 -24.04 -16.73 1.91
CA GLY A 748 -25.08 -17.28 1.05
C GLY A 748 -25.70 -16.21 0.15
N ALA A 749 -24.95 -15.15 -0.15
CA ALA A 749 -25.43 -14.06 -0.98
C ALA A 749 -25.66 -14.56 -2.41
N GLU A 750 -26.66 -13.98 -3.07
CA GLU A 750 -26.85 -14.18 -4.50
C GLU A 750 -25.66 -13.57 -5.27
N PRO A 751 -25.15 -14.22 -6.33
CA PRO A 751 -24.00 -13.74 -7.10
C PRO A 751 -24.18 -12.33 -7.70
N TYR A 752 -25.44 -11.94 -7.95
CA TYR A 752 -25.80 -10.65 -8.53
C TYR A 752 -26.95 -10.03 -7.72
N ILE A 753 -26.69 -8.87 -7.13
CA ILE A 753 -27.67 -8.15 -6.30
C ILE A 753 -28.05 -6.83 -6.97
N PRO A 754 -29.34 -6.53 -7.19
CA PRO A 754 -29.75 -5.23 -7.71
C PRO A 754 -29.53 -4.14 -6.65
N VAL A 755 -28.92 -3.03 -7.04
CA VAL A 755 -28.60 -1.92 -6.15
C VAL A 755 -29.05 -0.60 -6.75
N GLU A 756 -29.37 0.36 -5.88
CA GLU A 756 -29.70 1.73 -6.29
C GLU A 756 -28.43 2.59 -6.24
N VAL A 757 -28.16 3.32 -7.32
CA VAL A 757 -26.94 4.13 -7.47
C VAL A 757 -27.33 5.59 -7.65
N GLU A 758 -27.03 6.41 -6.63
CA GLU A 758 -27.29 7.85 -6.63
C GLU A 758 -26.45 8.59 -7.68
N GLU A 759 -26.98 9.68 -8.26
CA GLU A 759 -26.32 10.52 -9.29
C GLU A 759 -24.87 10.93 -8.91
N MET A 760 -24.62 11.24 -7.64
CA MET A 760 -23.31 11.68 -7.13
C MET A 760 -22.35 10.53 -6.79
N HIS A 761 -22.76 9.27 -6.98
CA HIS A 761 -21.89 8.13 -6.73
C HIS A 761 -20.64 8.20 -7.64
N PRO A 762 -19.42 7.99 -7.12
CA PRO A 762 -18.18 8.10 -7.91
C PRO A 762 -18.19 7.31 -9.23
N ALA A 763 -18.79 6.11 -9.23
CA ALA A 763 -18.95 5.30 -10.43
C ALA A 763 -19.72 5.98 -11.58
N ARG A 764 -20.58 6.96 -11.27
CA ARG A 764 -21.37 7.71 -12.27
C ARG A 764 -20.67 8.99 -12.75
N SER A 765 -19.52 9.35 -12.19
CA SER A 765 -18.80 10.56 -12.56
C SER A 765 -18.29 10.47 -14.01
N LEU A 766 -18.56 11.50 -14.82
CA LEU A 766 -18.06 11.65 -16.20
C LEU A 766 -16.53 11.68 -16.30
N LEU A 767 -15.85 11.94 -15.17
CA LEU A 767 -14.39 11.98 -15.07
C LEU A 767 -13.76 10.60 -14.82
N SER A 768 -14.57 9.57 -14.57
CA SER A 768 -14.06 8.21 -14.44
C SER A 768 -13.56 7.74 -15.81
N VAL A 769 -12.26 7.43 -15.89
CA VAL A 769 -11.56 7.18 -17.15
C VAL A 769 -12.20 5.99 -17.87
N ASP A 770 -12.27 6.00 -19.22
CA ASP A 770 -12.80 4.91 -20.06
C ASP A 770 -12.18 3.53 -19.80
N ARG A 771 -11.11 3.46 -19.01
CA ARG A 771 -10.40 2.25 -18.56
C ARG A 771 -11.24 1.35 -17.63
N ASN A 772 -12.31 1.87 -17.01
CA ASN A 772 -13.22 1.09 -16.17
C ASN A 772 -14.48 0.61 -16.91
N ILE A 773 -14.52 0.76 -18.24
CA ILE A 773 -15.60 0.22 -19.08
C ILE A 773 -15.16 -1.11 -19.68
N SER A 774 -16.00 -2.15 -19.55
CA SER A 774 -15.75 -3.48 -20.08
C SER A 774 -15.55 -3.45 -21.61
N PRO A 775 -14.40 -3.92 -22.15
CA PRO A 775 -14.15 -3.96 -23.59
C PRO A 775 -15.16 -4.83 -24.34
N ILE A 776 -15.52 -5.98 -23.77
CA ILE A 776 -16.53 -6.88 -24.34
C ILE A 776 -17.90 -6.19 -24.40
N SER A 777 -18.32 -5.51 -23.33
CA SER A 777 -19.61 -4.83 -23.29
C SER A 777 -19.74 -3.71 -24.33
N LYS A 778 -18.62 -3.02 -24.65
CA LYS A 778 -18.56 -2.02 -25.73
C LYS A 778 -18.83 -2.67 -27.09
N LEU A 779 -18.22 -3.81 -27.38
CA LEU A 779 -18.45 -4.56 -28.63
C LEU A 779 -19.88 -5.12 -28.73
N LEU A 780 -20.53 -5.37 -27.60
CA LEU A 780 -21.93 -5.77 -27.52
C LEU A 780 -22.91 -4.59 -27.61
N GLU A 781 -22.41 -3.36 -27.83
CA GLU A 781 -23.21 -2.13 -27.90
C GLU A 781 -24.03 -1.84 -26.62
N SER A 782 -23.57 -2.37 -25.47
CA SER A 782 -24.16 -2.11 -24.15
C SER A 782 -23.04 -1.87 -23.15
N PRO A 783 -22.35 -0.71 -23.20
CA PRO A 783 -21.13 -0.49 -22.43
C PRO A 783 -21.42 -0.48 -20.93
N LEU A 784 -20.76 -1.37 -20.19
CA LEU A 784 -20.86 -1.52 -18.75
C LEU A 784 -19.63 -0.94 -18.08
N ARG A 785 -19.86 -0.07 -17.09
CA ARG A 785 -18.83 0.51 -16.24
C ARG A 785 -18.78 -0.24 -14.91
N LEU A 786 -17.58 -0.65 -14.52
CA LEU A 786 -17.34 -1.43 -13.31
C LEU A 786 -16.63 -0.57 -12.26
N TRP A 787 -17.00 -0.73 -10.99
CA TRP A 787 -16.46 0.01 -9.86
C TRP A 787 -16.25 -0.91 -8.66
N ARG A 788 -15.01 -1.00 -8.17
CA ARG A 788 -14.68 -1.84 -7.00
C ARG A 788 -15.17 -1.18 -5.71
N PHE A 789 -15.79 -1.96 -4.82
CA PHE A 789 -16.13 -1.48 -3.48
C PHE A 789 -14.85 -1.29 -2.64
N ALA A 790 -14.85 -0.31 -1.75
CA ALA A 790 -13.77 -0.17 -0.77
C ALA A 790 -13.78 -1.38 0.17
N GLU A 791 -12.61 -1.96 0.41
CA GLU A 791 -12.39 -3.21 1.14
C GLU A 791 -13.28 -3.33 2.40
N SER A 792 -14.09 -4.39 2.47
CA SER A 792 -14.66 -4.82 3.74
C SER A 792 -13.51 -5.45 4.54
N GLN A 793 -12.99 -4.73 5.54
CA GLN A 793 -12.19 -5.34 6.60
C GLN A 793 -13.06 -6.37 7.31
N THR A 794 -13.09 -7.63 6.87
CA THR A 794 -13.66 -8.78 7.61
C THR A 794 -13.56 -10.07 6.78
N TRP A 795 -12.38 -10.66 6.68
CA TRP A 795 -12.24 -12.09 6.37
C TRP A 795 -11.25 -12.73 7.35
N VAL A 796 -11.63 -12.78 8.63
CA VAL A 796 -10.85 -13.44 9.69
C VAL A 796 -11.49 -14.79 9.99
N ASP A 797 -10.72 -15.87 9.86
CA ASP A 797 -10.95 -17.20 10.44
C ASP A 797 -12.36 -17.81 10.34
N THR A 798 -12.88 -18.07 9.12
CA THR A 798 -14.15 -18.82 8.96
C THR A 798 -13.90 -20.25 8.46
N PRO A 799 -14.33 -21.33 9.16
CA PRO A 799 -14.11 -22.71 8.70
C PRO A 799 -14.81 -23.02 7.35
N GLY A 800 -14.13 -23.68 6.39
CA GLY A 800 -14.72 -24.15 5.12
C GLY A 800 -14.16 -23.55 3.81
N TRP A 801 -13.04 -22.82 3.88
CA TRP A 801 -12.39 -22.22 2.70
C TRP A 801 -11.81 -23.25 1.71
N ASN A 802 -11.89 -22.93 0.42
CA ASN A 802 -11.13 -23.65 -0.60
C ASN A 802 -9.80 -22.92 -0.78
N TYR A 803 -8.69 -23.51 -0.35
CA TYR A 803 -7.35 -22.90 -0.35
C TYR A 803 -6.85 -22.44 -1.74
N ASN A 804 -7.56 -22.78 -2.83
CA ASN A 804 -7.23 -22.39 -4.19
C ASN A 804 -7.99 -21.14 -4.70
N MET A 805 -8.88 -20.54 -3.91
CA MET A 805 -9.64 -19.35 -4.30
C MET A 805 -9.54 -18.25 -3.24
N SER A 806 -9.20 -17.03 -3.65
CA SER A 806 -9.21 -15.88 -2.74
C SER A 806 -10.66 -15.46 -2.40
N PRO A 807 -10.94 -15.06 -1.14
CA PRO A 807 -12.19 -14.42 -0.73
C PRO A 807 -12.64 -13.28 -1.64
N GLU A 808 -11.67 -12.51 -2.11
CA GLU A 808 -11.83 -11.33 -2.94
C GLU A 808 -11.91 -11.68 -4.44
N GLY A 809 -11.81 -12.96 -4.81
CA GLY A 809 -11.92 -13.42 -6.18
C GLY A 809 -13.28 -13.09 -6.80
N ASN A 810 -13.29 -12.49 -7.99
CA ASN A 810 -14.51 -12.14 -8.72
C ASN A 810 -14.36 -12.44 -10.22
N GLN A 811 -14.61 -13.71 -10.58
CA GLN A 811 -14.33 -14.21 -11.93
C GLN A 811 -15.16 -13.52 -13.02
N ASP A 812 -16.40 -13.15 -12.71
CA ASP A 812 -17.28 -12.51 -13.69
C ASP A 812 -16.88 -11.08 -13.98
N ALA A 813 -16.43 -10.34 -12.96
CA ALA A 813 -15.83 -9.03 -13.16
C ALA A 813 -14.53 -9.13 -14.00
N ALA A 814 -13.68 -10.11 -13.73
CA ALA A 814 -12.47 -10.35 -14.53
C ALA A 814 -12.79 -10.64 -16.00
N LEU A 815 -13.73 -11.56 -16.25
CA LEU A 815 -14.17 -11.92 -17.59
C LEU A 815 -14.79 -10.74 -18.35
N LEU A 816 -15.54 -9.87 -17.68
CA LEU A 816 -16.06 -8.64 -18.29
C LEU A 816 -14.93 -7.69 -18.73
N MET A 817 -13.82 -7.65 -18.00
CA MET A 817 -12.70 -6.74 -18.28
C MET A 817 -11.63 -7.34 -19.20
N THR A 818 -11.91 -8.47 -19.86
CA THR A 818 -10.98 -9.08 -20.81
C THR A 818 -10.67 -8.16 -22.00
N GLU A 819 -9.39 -7.98 -22.31
CA GLU A 819 -8.89 -7.14 -23.39
C GLU A 819 -9.25 -7.70 -24.77
N THR A 820 -9.74 -6.82 -25.64
CA THR A 820 -10.24 -7.15 -26.98
C THR A 820 -9.49 -6.43 -28.09
N ASP A 821 -8.65 -5.44 -27.81
CA ASP A 821 -7.85 -4.75 -28.83
C ASP A 821 -6.81 -5.69 -29.46
N LEU A 822 -6.93 -5.91 -30.77
CA LEU A 822 -6.07 -6.81 -31.54
C LEU A 822 -4.58 -6.47 -31.44
N GLY A 823 -4.27 -5.17 -31.29
CA GLY A 823 -2.90 -4.66 -31.18
C GLY A 823 -2.31 -4.73 -29.78
N ASN A 824 -3.12 -5.07 -28.77
CA ASN A 824 -2.68 -5.13 -27.39
C ASN A 824 -2.04 -6.49 -27.08
N GLU A 825 -0.87 -6.47 -26.41
CA GLU A 825 -0.12 -7.66 -26.03
C GLU A 825 -0.83 -8.52 -24.97
N PHE A 826 -1.74 -7.91 -24.20
CA PHE A 826 -2.58 -8.56 -23.19
C PHE A 826 -3.92 -9.07 -23.76
N TRP A 827 -4.12 -9.10 -25.09
CA TRP A 827 -5.36 -9.55 -25.72
C TRP A 827 -5.82 -10.91 -25.18
N GLY A 828 -7.11 -11.03 -24.86
CA GLY A 828 -7.70 -12.24 -24.29
C GLY A 828 -7.51 -12.41 -22.79
N TRP A 829 -6.93 -11.42 -22.11
CA TRP A 829 -6.76 -11.40 -20.66
C TRP A 829 -7.36 -10.15 -20.03
N ALA A 830 -7.85 -10.27 -18.79
CA ALA A 830 -8.21 -9.10 -18.00
C ALA A 830 -6.94 -8.37 -17.54
N PRO A 831 -6.94 -7.02 -17.47
CA PRO A 831 -5.89 -6.27 -16.78
C PRO A 831 -5.68 -6.81 -15.37
N LEU A 832 -4.44 -6.77 -14.89
CA LEU A 832 -4.07 -7.34 -13.59
C LEU A 832 -4.88 -6.77 -12.42
N SER A 833 -5.22 -5.48 -12.47
CA SER A 833 -6.07 -4.83 -11.48
C SER A 833 -7.52 -5.36 -11.44
N TRP A 834 -7.93 -6.06 -12.49
CA TRP A 834 -9.21 -6.76 -12.63
C TRP A 834 -9.04 -8.28 -12.67
N ASN A 835 -7.88 -8.79 -12.24
CA ASN A 835 -7.58 -10.22 -12.20
C ASN A 835 -7.16 -10.72 -10.80
N ILE A 836 -6.84 -9.81 -9.87
CA ILE A 836 -6.37 -10.11 -8.51
C ILE A 836 -7.13 -9.24 -7.51
N ASP A 837 -7.49 -9.80 -6.35
CA ASP A 837 -8.10 -9.11 -5.18
C ASP A 837 -9.18 -8.10 -5.56
N ILE A 838 -10.11 -8.54 -6.42
CA ILE A 838 -11.09 -7.67 -7.07
C ILE A 838 -12.14 -7.19 -6.06
N GLY A 839 -12.54 -8.06 -5.14
CA GLY A 839 -13.60 -7.84 -4.18
C GLY A 839 -14.99 -7.75 -4.84
N ASN A 840 -15.92 -7.12 -4.12
CA ASN A 840 -17.23 -6.79 -4.68
C ASN A 840 -17.12 -5.72 -5.76
N VAL A 841 -17.97 -5.82 -6.76
CA VAL A 841 -17.95 -4.91 -7.91
C VAL A 841 -19.34 -4.38 -8.20
N LEU A 842 -19.48 -3.06 -8.22
CA LEU A 842 -20.66 -2.38 -8.74
C LEU A 842 -20.57 -2.29 -10.26
N VAL A 843 -21.65 -2.64 -10.95
CA VAL A 843 -21.78 -2.54 -12.40
C VAL A 843 -22.96 -1.65 -12.74
N ILE A 844 -22.74 -0.66 -13.61
CA ILE A 844 -23.76 0.24 -14.13
C ILE A 844 -23.62 0.37 -15.65
N ARG A 845 -24.68 0.78 -16.35
CA ARG A 845 -24.54 1.15 -17.77
C ARG A 845 -23.82 2.49 -17.88
N ALA A 846 -22.88 2.58 -18.82
CA ALA A 846 -22.11 3.80 -19.05
C ALA A 846 -22.96 4.95 -19.62
N ASP A 847 -24.09 4.62 -20.27
CA ASP A 847 -25.08 5.56 -20.79
C ASP A 847 -26.01 6.16 -19.70
N GLY A 848 -25.87 5.70 -18.45
CA GLY A 848 -26.67 6.19 -17.32
C GLY A 848 -28.11 5.66 -17.28
N THR A 849 -28.42 4.59 -18.02
CA THR A 849 -29.71 3.89 -17.94
C THR A 849 -29.67 2.69 -16.98
N ASP A 850 -30.83 2.14 -16.64
CA ASP A 850 -30.96 1.04 -15.68
C ASP A 850 -30.33 -0.27 -16.21
N LEU A 851 -29.52 -0.91 -15.37
CA LEU A 851 -29.00 -2.27 -15.60
C LEU A 851 -29.82 -3.28 -14.81
N TYR A 852 -30.30 -4.34 -15.47
CA TYR A 852 -31.02 -5.43 -14.82
C TYR A 852 -30.11 -6.63 -14.57
N VAL A 853 -30.37 -7.34 -13.47
CA VAL A 853 -29.60 -8.55 -13.09
C VAL A 853 -29.57 -9.58 -14.22
N ASP A 854 -30.70 -9.81 -14.89
CA ASP A 854 -30.78 -10.79 -15.98
C ASP A 854 -29.96 -10.37 -17.21
N GLU A 855 -29.84 -9.07 -17.48
CA GLU A 855 -28.99 -8.56 -18.56
C GLU A 855 -27.52 -8.84 -18.27
N LEU A 856 -27.05 -8.48 -17.06
CA LEU A 856 -25.68 -8.75 -16.64
C LEU A 856 -25.38 -10.25 -16.58
N ARG A 857 -26.30 -11.04 -16.02
CA ARG A 857 -26.20 -12.49 -15.91
C ARG A 857 -26.07 -13.14 -17.29
N LEU A 858 -26.87 -12.72 -18.27
CA LEU A 858 -26.77 -13.20 -19.65
C LEU A 858 -25.40 -12.88 -20.27
N MET A 859 -24.90 -11.66 -20.06
CA MET A 859 -23.58 -11.27 -20.55
C MET A 859 -22.46 -12.11 -19.92
N CYS A 860 -22.42 -12.25 -18.59
CA CYS A 860 -21.45 -13.09 -17.91
C CYS A 860 -21.54 -14.56 -18.35
N TYR A 861 -22.75 -15.08 -18.54
CA TYR A 861 -22.97 -16.42 -19.07
C TYR A 861 -22.39 -16.60 -20.47
N PHE A 862 -22.70 -15.67 -21.38
CA PHE A 862 -22.18 -15.66 -22.75
C PHE A 862 -20.65 -15.60 -22.77
N ILE A 863 -20.04 -14.75 -21.94
CA ILE A 863 -18.58 -14.65 -21.86
C ILE A 863 -18.00 -15.99 -21.37
N ARG A 864 -18.51 -16.54 -20.27
CA ARG A 864 -17.98 -17.75 -19.65
C ARG A 864 -18.13 -18.99 -20.53
N ARG A 865 -19.26 -19.14 -21.23
CA ARG A 865 -19.60 -20.36 -21.98
C ARG A 865 -19.26 -20.30 -23.45
N LYS A 866 -19.33 -19.12 -24.07
CA LYS A 866 -19.12 -18.96 -25.51
C LYS A 866 -17.83 -18.26 -25.85
N LEU A 867 -17.49 -17.16 -25.15
CA LEU A 867 -16.31 -16.39 -25.51
C LEU A 867 -15.04 -16.97 -24.93
N ARG A 868 -15.03 -17.43 -23.68
CA ARG A 868 -13.83 -17.95 -23.03
C ARG A 868 -13.17 -19.10 -23.82
N PRO A 869 -13.89 -20.15 -24.26
CA PRO A 869 -13.30 -21.17 -25.13
C PRO A 869 -12.77 -20.59 -26.45
N LYS A 870 -13.38 -19.50 -26.95
CA LYS A 870 -12.93 -18.86 -28.20
C LYS A 870 -11.65 -18.05 -28.03
N PHE A 871 -11.51 -17.34 -26.91
CA PHE A 871 -10.26 -16.71 -26.51
C PHE A 871 -9.16 -17.76 -26.32
N GLU A 872 -9.47 -18.87 -25.64
CA GLU A 872 -8.56 -19.99 -25.47
C GLU A 872 -8.10 -20.52 -26.86
N ASP A 873 -9.01 -20.89 -27.76
CA ASP A 873 -8.65 -21.34 -29.12
C ASP A 873 -7.72 -20.33 -29.85
N ALA A 874 -7.99 -19.03 -29.73
CA ALA A 874 -7.21 -17.98 -30.38
C ALA A 874 -5.86 -17.68 -29.73
N LEU A 875 -5.68 -18.07 -28.46
CA LEU A 875 -4.41 -18.02 -27.73
C LEU A 875 -3.55 -19.27 -27.97
N GLY A 876 -3.98 -20.20 -28.83
CA GLY A 876 -3.30 -21.49 -29.04
C GLY A 876 -3.51 -22.45 -27.87
N MET A 877 -4.62 -22.24 -27.14
CA MET A 877 -4.95 -22.99 -25.93
C MET A 877 -5.78 -24.22 -26.17
N THR A 878 -6.01 -24.60 -27.42
CA THR A 878 -6.66 -25.86 -27.76
C THR A 878 -6.10 -26.35 -29.08
N SER A 879 -6.54 -27.53 -29.52
CA SER A 879 -6.23 -28.04 -30.86
C SER A 879 -6.99 -27.32 -31.99
N VAL A 880 -7.89 -26.39 -31.67
CA VAL A 880 -8.70 -25.66 -32.65
C VAL A 880 -8.01 -24.35 -32.99
N LEU A 881 -7.59 -24.20 -34.25
CA LEU A 881 -7.06 -22.92 -34.74
C LEU A 881 -8.20 -21.91 -34.90
N ARG A 882 -8.13 -20.79 -34.17
CA ARG A 882 -9.00 -19.63 -34.36
C ARG A 882 -8.17 -18.36 -34.39
N THR A 883 -8.54 -17.40 -35.22
CA THR A 883 -7.88 -16.08 -35.27
C THR A 883 -8.50 -15.12 -34.26
N ARG A 884 -7.71 -14.14 -33.79
CA ARG A 884 -8.22 -13.08 -32.90
C ARG A 884 -9.41 -12.31 -33.52
N SER A 885 -9.37 -12.06 -34.83
CA SER A 885 -10.45 -11.39 -35.58
C SER A 885 -11.74 -12.21 -35.61
N GLU A 886 -11.67 -13.54 -35.73
CA GLU A 886 -12.87 -14.39 -35.66
C GLU A 886 -13.51 -14.36 -34.27
N VAL A 887 -12.72 -14.23 -33.20
CA VAL A 887 -13.26 -14.05 -31.84
C VAL A 887 -13.99 -12.73 -31.74
N LEU A 888 -13.39 -11.62 -32.19
CA LEU A 888 -14.05 -10.31 -32.14
C LEU A 888 -15.32 -10.24 -32.98
N ASN A 889 -15.31 -10.78 -34.20
CA ASN A 889 -16.50 -10.84 -35.05
C ASN A 889 -17.64 -11.65 -34.41
N PHE A 890 -17.30 -12.59 -33.52
CA PHE A 890 -18.29 -13.38 -32.78
C PHE A 890 -18.92 -12.58 -31.62
N ILE A 891 -18.23 -11.57 -31.08
CA ILE A 891 -18.73 -10.69 -30.00
C ILE A 891 -19.69 -9.69 -30.64
N ASN A 892 -20.96 -10.07 -30.75
CA ASN A 892 -22.03 -9.22 -31.25
C ASN A 892 -23.36 -9.58 -30.58
N ARG A 893 -24.32 -8.66 -30.71
CA ARG A 893 -25.64 -8.77 -30.06
C ARG A 893 -26.45 -9.97 -30.56
N GLU A 894 -26.33 -10.34 -31.82
CA GLU A 894 -27.04 -11.50 -32.38
C GLU A 894 -26.63 -12.81 -31.70
N ASN A 895 -25.32 -13.01 -31.49
CA ASN A 895 -24.81 -14.19 -30.81
C ASN A 895 -25.12 -14.20 -29.31
N LEU A 896 -25.16 -13.02 -28.67
CA LEU A 896 -25.62 -12.88 -27.28
C LEU A 896 -27.09 -13.31 -27.15
N GLU A 897 -27.96 -12.85 -28.05
CA GLU A 897 -29.39 -13.23 -28.04
C GLU A 897 -29.59 -14.72 -28.34
N LYS A 898 -28.81 -15.32 -29.25
CA LYS A 898 -28.84 -16.78 -29.46
C LYS A 898 -28.47 -17.55 -28.18
N CYS A 899 -27.52 -17.03 -27.40
CA CYS A 899 -27.10 -17.65 -26.14
C CYS A 899 -28.20 -17.60 -25.05
N LYS A 900 -29.09 -16.61 -25.10
CA LYS A 900 -30.21 -16.47 -24.14
C LYS A 900 -31.13 -17.69 -24.13
N ALA A 901 -31.43 -18.25 -25.31
CA ALA A 901 -32.27 -19.43 -25.44
C ALA A 901 -31.60 -20.71 -24.88
N GLU A 902 -30.27 -20.79 -24.95
CA GLU A 902 -29.49 -21.89 -24.37
C GLU A 902 -29.39 -21.76 -22.85
N MET A 903 -29.15 -20.55 -22.35
CA MET A 903 -29.10 -20.28 -20.90
C MET A 903 -30.42 -20.68 -20.22
N ALA A 904 -31.57 -20.39 -20.84
CA ALA A 904 -32.88 -20.80 -20.35
C ALA A 904 -33.06 -22.34 -20.30
N LYS A 905 -32.47 -23.07 -21.26
CA LYS A 905 -32.48 -24.55 -21.25
C LYS A 905 -31.57 -25.14 -20.17
N ASP A 906 -30.38 -24.56 -19.99
CA ASP A 906 -29.43 -25.03 -18.98
C ASP A 906 -29.93 -24.76 -17.56
N LEU A 907 -30.56 -23.60 -17.32
CA LEU A 907 -31.19 -23.24 -16.03
C LEU A 907 -32.41 -24.13 -15.70
N SER A 908 -33.16 -24.56 -16.72
CA SER A 908 -34.30 -25.49 -16.52
C SER A 908 -33.90 -26.96 -16.36
N SER A 909 -32.66 -27.32 -16.68
CA SER A 909 -32.10 -28.67 -16.44
C SER A 909 -31.50 -28.87 -15.04
N TYR A 910 -31.35 -27.78 -14.28
CA TYR A 910 -30.82 -27.74 -12.91
C TYR A 910 -31.91 -27.69 -11.82
N LEU A 911 -33.16 -27.44 -12.23
CA LEU A 911 -34.38 -27.60 -11.42
C LEU A 911 -35.01 -28.94 -11.75
#